data_AF-A0A3D4C1G7-F1
#
_entry.id   AF-A0A3D4C1G7-F1
#
_cell.length_a   1.000
_cell.length_b   1.000
_cell.length_c   1.000
_cell.angle_alpha   90.00
_cell.angle_beta   90.00
_cell.angle_gamma   90.00
#
_symmetry.space_group_name_H-M   'P 1'
#
loop_
_entity.id
_entity.type
_entity.pdbx_description
1 polymer ?
#
loop_
_entity_poly.entity_id
_entity_poly.type
_entity_poly.pdbx_seq_one_letter_code
_entity_poly.pdbx_strand_id
1 'polypeptide(L)'
;MYLKTIFIRFYKSFNDDFLRKQENREPKPWEQIGENYYPYIEVPFDSKITTIVGANESGKSHLLSAIEKAISGKNRFGEEIKRSDFCRYSPFFTVKQNELKYPDFGSEWGLSEVEDASIKKIINIHDDIRFDRFLIFRNNIHDLTIYLPDKGKYRQFKLEERQKRLMQELLPKTFRIESSIALPSSVPIKKLVELDQKDYVGSRKFEVIDREQRNIIVNALDTFDDPELISRIRNFDGTKREEIDHEAFKPIKSIISAISEDNFNDKEKEKREKGFNLAYKLICKIAQVDSNSLIDLSQAIKNGLQGYANGIIKRINQQLAINLNFPNYWVQDRNFCLKVMARDYDLVFTITDRTGTEYSFEERSQGLRYFLSYYIEYRSHEPDPNKTEILLMDEPDAYLSSQAQQDLLKVFDLFANPQPGSHLTHPIQVVYVTHSPFLIDKNHTERIRVLQKGNDDEGTRVVKDFARCRYEPLRSSIGPHIGETVFIGNCNLMVEGIGDQILIAGAATYLRSKGISDLETLDLNQITIVDSGGASQTRYMVYLACGRHAEQIAVIVLLDSDQSGNEAKQQLIGKKGGKHSKSLLKEKFILQLGDLKEEFKLVSENATEKIEIEDIIPLEICVEATKMYLREFLKINDNELEFLTENLVSSKIASQTVLDAIDEILKDYPDLVEDSKIGENKAGFARNVIQVINKWSKQKNLNTNQSNALNIFEHNFKTLFRKLNSMQRSAQQKLTNEKLSQKIDRLKKEFIILHPYSAMREDGIRLLEAIGDILEDNRDKELMIEIEKIENQIQNLRRDYKLETDMNTAIDDYPGFKKGLETIKYAGLLASQEETIEEAQEETDKEIQIDKDISDNQLSTTVETTISEDTDNSHISNKRKRKS
;
A
#
# COMPACT_ATOMS: atom_id res chain seq x y z
N MET A 1 -12.32 -16.36 16.30
CA MET A 1 -12.43 -17.45 15.32
C MET A 1 -12.03 -16.91 13.97
N TYR A 2 -11.22 -17.65 13.20
CA TYR A 2 -10.81 -17.25 11.86
C TYR A 2 -10.89 -18.42 10.88
N LEU A 3 -11.17 -18.13 9.60
CA LEU A 3 -11.25 -19.13 8.55
C LEU A 3 -9.83 -19.59 8.21
N LYS A 4 -9.57 -20.90 8.33
CA LYS A 4 -8.25 -21.48 8.05
C LYS A 4 -8.19 -22.15 6.69
N THR A 5 -9.24 -22.88 6.30
CA THR A 5 -9.31 -23.55 5.00
C THR A 5 -10.75 -23.58 4.52
N ILE A 6 -10.98 -23.33 3.23
CA ILE A 6 -12.27 -23.63 2.59
C ILE A 6 -12.12 -24.88 1.71
N PHE A 7 -13.13 -25.73 1.75
CA PHE A 7 -13.24 -26.93 0.94
C PHE A 7 -14.38 -26.72 -0.05
N ILE A 8 -14.08 -26.80 -1.34
CA ILE A 8 -15.07 -26.57 -2.40
C ILE A 8 -15.11 -27.79 -3.30
N ARG A 9 -16.32 -28.28 -3.59
CA ARG A 9 -16.53 -29.36 -4.55
C ARG A 9 -17.81 -29.16 -5.34
N PHE A 10 -17.73 -29.38 -6.65
CA PHE A 10 -18.84 -29.26 -7.60
C PHE A 10 -19.57 -27.89 -7.59
N TYR A 11 -18.82 -26.80 -7.48
CA TYR A 11 -19.36 -25.44 -7.46
C TYR A 11 -18.84 -24.58 -8.61
N LYS A 12 -19.72 -24.20 -9.55
CA LYS A 12 -19.40 -23.34 -10.71
C LYS A 12 -18.13 -23.81 -11.45
N SER A 13 -17.01 -23.14 -11.26
CA SER A 13 -15.71 -23.49 -11.87
C SER A 13 -14.91 -24.53 -11.07
N PHE A 14 -15.25 -24.80 -9.82
CA PHE A 14 -14.59 -25.77 -8.96
C PHE A 14 -15.23 -27.15 -9.12
N ASN A 15 -14.45 -28.16 -9.52
CA ASN A 15 -14.90 -29.55 -9.66
C ASN A 15 -14.46 -30.39 -8.45
N ASP A 16 -13.51 -31.31 -8.62
CA ASP A 16 -12.77 -32.04 -7.59
C ASP A 16 -11.26 -31.80 -7.74
N ASP A 17 -10.45 -32.03 -6.70
CA ASP A 17 -8.98 -31.90 -6.79
C ASP A 17 -8.39 -33.04 -7.63
N PHE A 18 -8.30 -32.82 -8.93
CA PHE A 18 -7.82 -33.79 -9.91
C PHE A 18 -6.40 -34.29 -9.60
N LEU A 19 -5.48 -33.42 -9.16
CA LEU A 19 -4.10 -33.82 -8.85
C LEU A 19 -4.08 -34.75 -7.65
N ARG A 20 -4.80 -34.38 -6.59
CA ARG A 20 -4.90 -35.22 -5.39
C ARG A 20 -5.64 -36.53 -5.64
N LYS A 21 -6.52 -36.58 -6.64
CA LYS A 21 -7.18 -37.81 -7.08
C LYS A 21 -6.22 -38.79 -7.75
N GLN A 22 -5.15 -38.31 -8.39
CA GLN A 22 -4.10 -39.14 -8.98
C GLN A 22 -2.98 -39.50 -8.01
N GLU A 23 -2.77 -38.70 -6.96
CA GLU A 23 -1.86 -39.04 -5.88
C GLU A 23 -2.45 -40.16 -5.00
N ASN A 24 -1.68 -41.23 -4.73
CA ASN A 24 -2.06 -42.33 -3.82
C ASN A 24 -2.09 -41.87 -2.33
N ARG A 25 -2.94 -40.89 -2.00
CA ARG A 25 -3.18 -40.45 -0.62
C ARG A 25 -4.43 -41.11 -0.05
N GLU A 26 -4.41 -41.38 1.26
CA GLU A 26 -5.59 -41.89 1.95
C GLU A 26 -6.75 -40.87 1.87
N PRO A 27 -7.98 -41.32 1.49
CA PRO A 27 -9.14 -40.44 1.41
C PRO A 27 -9.61 -40.02 2.81
N LYS A 28 -10.02 -38.76 2.96
CA LYS A 28 -10.63 -38.26 4.20
C LYS A 28 -12.09 -38.74 4.30
N PRO A 29 -12.67 -38.82 5.51
CA PRO A 29 -14.02 -39.38 5.72
C PRO A 29 -15.13 -38.73 4.89
N TRP A 30 -14.98 -37.45 4.53
CA TRP A 30 -15.96 -36.67 3.76
C TRP A 30 -15.72 -36.69 2.24
N GLU A 31 -14.68 -37.35 1.76
CA GLU A 31 -14.25 -37.32 0.33
C GLU A 31 -14.78 -38.49 -0.50
N GLN A 32 -15.38 -39.50 0.15
CA GLN A 32 -15.98 -40.65 -0.52
C GLN A 32 -17.45 -40.38 -0.85
N ILE A 33 -17.82 -40.56 -2.12
CA ILE A 33 -19.21 -40.54 -2.58
C ILE A 33 -19.51 -41.89 -3.23
N GLY A 34 -20.25 -42.75 -2.53
CA GLY A 34 -20.40 -44.14 -2.94
C GLY A 34 -19.07 -44.87 -2.83
N GLU A 35 -18.65 -45.55 -3.91
CA GLU A 35 -17.36 -46.26 -3.98
C GLU A 35 -16.21 -45.40 -4.54
N ASN A 36 -16.53 -44.20 -5.03
CA ASN A 36 -15.58 -43.35 -5.75
C ASN A 36 -15.02 -42.21 -4.89
N TYR A 37 -13.76 -41.86 -5.13
CA TYR A 37 -13.03 -40.80 -4.44
C TYR A 37 -13.11 -39.47 -5.19
N TYR A 38 -13.65 -38.44 -4.53
CA TYR A 38 -13.76 -37.07 -5.07
C TYR A 38 -13.24 -36.07 -4.03
N PRO A 39 -11.92 -35.80 -4.02
CA PRO A 39 -11.31 -34.88 -3.06
C PRO A 39 -11.81 -33.44 -3.27
N TYR A 40 -11.96 -32.70 -2.16
CA TYR A 40 -12.27 -31.28 -2.23
C TYR A 40 -11.06 -30.48 -2.69
N ILE A 41 -11.33 -29.38 -3.38
CA ILE A 41 -10.32 -28.36 -3.61
C ILE A 41 -10.15 -27.58 -2.31
N GLU A 42 -8.95 -27.62 -1.75
CA GLU A 42 -8.61 -27.00 -0.46
C GLU A 42 -7.91 -25.66 -0.71
N VAL A 43 -8.50 -24.55 -0.27
CA VAL A 43 -7.85 -23.23 -0.30
C VAL A 43 -7.54 -22.80 1.14
N PRO A 44 -6.27 -22.78 1.55
CA PRO A 44 -5.89 -22.32 2.88
C PRO A 44 -5.85 -20.78 2.94
N PHE A 45 -6.16 -20.21 4.11
CA PHE A 45 -6.17 -18.77 4.38
C PHE A 45 -5.22 -18.45 5.54
N ASP A 46 -4.63 -17.27 5.47
CA ASP A 46 -3.94 -16.66 6.60
C ASP A 46 -4.95 -16.12 7.61
N SER A 47 -4.58 -16.13 8.90
CA SER A 47 -5.44 -15.63 9.99
C SER A 47 -5.80 -14.15 9.88
N LYS A 48 -5.00 -13.37 9.14
CA LYS A 48 -5.14 -11.91 9.00
C LYS A 48 -5.55 -11.54 7.59
N ILE A 49 -4.65 -11.64 6.61
CA ILE A 49 -4.89 -11.18 5.23
C ILE A 49 -4.53 -12.27 4.25
N THR A 50 -5.43 -12.58 3.32
CA THR A 50 -5.17 -13.49 2.20
C THR A 50 -5.45 -12.82 0.87
N THR A 51 -4.46 -12.85 -0.01
CA THR A 51 -4.56 -12.33 -1.38
C THR A 51 -4.73 -13.51 -2.34
N ILE A 52 -5.79 -13.52 -3.13
CA ILE A 52 -6.04 -14.55 -4.14
C ILE A 52 -5.79 -13.96 -5.52
N VAL A 53 -4.89 -14.58 -6.28
CA VAL A 53 -4.44 -14.11 -7.59
C VAL A 53 -4.64 -15.19 -8.64
N GLY A 54 -4.86 -14.81 -9.90
CA GLY A 54 -4.95 -15.75 -11.02
C GLY A 54 -5.54 -15.12 -12.26
N ALA A 55 -5.37 -15.79 -13.42
CA ALA A 55 -5.86 -15.32 -14.72
C ALA A 55 -7.38 -15.11 -14.76
N ASN A 56 -7.88 -14.46 -15.82
CA ASN A 56 -9.32 -14.32 -16.02
C ASN A 56 -9.96 -15.71 -16.05
N GLU A 57 -11.16 -15.84 -15.50
CA GLU A 57 -11.89 -17.12 -15.41
C GLU A 57 -11.27 -18.20 -14.52
N SER A 58 -10.22 -17.90 -13.74
CA SER A 58 -9.62 -18.88 -12.81
C SER A 58 -10.52 -19.26 -11.63
N GLY A 59 -11.69 -18.63 -11.45
CA GLY A 59 -12.64 -18.93 -10.37
C GLY A 59 -12.52 -18.05 -9.12
N LYS A 60 -11.80 -16.92 -9.19
CA LYS A 60 -11.60 -15.97 -8.07
C LYS A 60 -12.90 -15.46 -7.44
N SER A 61 -13.78 -14.82 -8.20
CA SER A 61 -15.05 -14.30 -7.66
C SER A 61 -15.99 -15.45 -7.21
N HIS A 62 -15.86 -16.64 -7.83
CA HIS A 62 -16.55 -17.84 -7.35
C HIS A 62 -16.06 -18.25 -5.96
N LEU A 63 -14.76 -18.18 -5.67
CA LEU A 63 -14.20 -18.50 -4.35
C LEU A 63 -14.82 -17.62 -3.25
N LEU A 64 -14.92 -16.30 -3.46
CA LEU A 64 -15.56 -15.41 -2.47
C LEU A 64 -17.02 -15.79 -2.20
N SER A 65 -17.77 -16.08 -3.27
CA SER A 65 -19.15 -16.54 -3.13
C SER A 65 -19.26 -17.92 -2.46
N ALA A 66 -18.28 -18.80 -2.64
CA ALA A 66 -18.21 -20.09 -1.95
C ALA A 66 -17.96 -19.91 -0.45
N ILE A 67 -17.14 -18.95 -0.04
CA ILE A 67 -16.92 -18.60 1.37
C ILE A 67 -18.24 -18.15 2.01
N GLU A 68 -18.95 -17.21 1.39
CA GLU A 68 -20.26 -16.72 1.88
C GLU A 68 -21.26 -17.86 2.06
N LYS A 69 -21.37 -18.75 1.06
CA LYS A 69 -22.29 -19.89 1.05
C LYS A 69 -21.90 -20.98 2.05
N ALA A 70 -20.61 -21.22 2.24
CA ALA A 70 -20.14 -22.17 3.25
C ALA A 70 -20.52 -21.70 4.66
N ILE A 71 -20.29 -20.42 4.95
CA ILE A 71 -20.55 -19.78 6.25
C ILE A 71 -22.05 -19.66 6.51
N SER A 72 -22.79 -19.00 5.61
CA SER A 72 -24.18 -18.58 5.86
C SER A 72 -25.24 -19.43 5.16
N GLY A 73 -24.85 -20.26 4.20
CA GLY A 73 -25.78 -20.91 3.26
C GLY A 73 -26.33 -19.97 2.19
N LYS A 74 -25.93 -18.69 2.20
CA LYS A 74 -26.40 -17.64 1.30
C LYS A 74 -25.22 -16.90 0.66
N ASN A 75 -25.45 -16.22 -0.45
CA ASN A 75 -24.48 -15.28 -1.03
C ASN A 75 -24.68 -13.85 -0.47
N ARG A 76 -23.85 -12.90 -0.92
CA ARG A 76 -23.94 -11.47 -0.57
C ARG A 76 -25.31 -10.81 -0.78
N PHE A 77 -26.14 -11.34 -1.67
CA PHE A 77 -27.48 -10.81 -1.97
C PHE A 77 -28.58 -11.50 -1.14
N GLY A 78 -28.21 -12.39 -0.21
CA GLY A 78 -29.15 -13.18 0.57
C GLY A 78 -29.75 -14.36 -0.19
N GLU A 79 -29.26 -14.68 -1.39
CA GLU A 79 -29.76 -15.81 -2.17
C GLU A 79 -29.16 -17.13 -1.64
N GLU A 80 -30.02 -18.14 -1.48
CA GLU A 80 -29.63 -19.48 -1.06
C GLU A 80 -28.87 -20.24 -2.15
N ILE A 81 -28.24 -21.36 -1.77
CA ILE A 81 -27.54 -22.26 -2.70
C ILE A 81 -28.53 -22.84 -3.71
N LYS A 82 -28.31 -22.59 -5.00
CA LYS A 82 -29.20 -23.04 -6.09
C LYS A 82 -28.61 -24.25 -6.81
N ARG A 83 -29.45 -25.03 -7.49
CA ARG A 83 -28.98 -26.10 -8.40
C ARG A 83 -28.18 -25.55 -9.58
N SER A 84 -28.46 -24.32 -10.00
CA SER A 84 -27.71 -23.61 -11.05
C SER A 84 -26.26 -23.31 -10.68
N ASP A 85 -25.91 -23.42 -9.40
CA ASP A 85 -24.54 -23.26 -8.92
C ASP A 85 -23.68 -24.52 -9.11
N PHE A 86 -24.28 -25.66 -9.45
CA PHE A 86 -23.56 -26.93 -9.61
C PHE A 86 -22.56 -26.84 -10.77
N CYS A 87 -21.37 -27.41 -10.55
CA CYS A 87 -20.31 -27.40 -11.55
C CYS A 87 -20.73 -28.18 -12.81
N ARG A 88 -20.59 -27.54 -13.97
CA ARG A 88 -20.95 -28.14 -15.27
C ARG A 88 -19.97 -29.21 -15.75
N TYR A 89 -18.74 -29.17 -15.24
CA TYR A 89 -17.68 -30.14 -15.52
C TYR A 89 -17.80 -31.41 -14.66
N SER A 90 -18.70 -31.42 -13.68
CA SER A 90 -18.87 -32.56 -12.80
C SER A 90 -19.56 -33.71 -13.54
N PRO A 91 -19.11 -34.97 -13.35
CA PRO A 91 -19.82 -36.14 -13.89
C PRO A 91 -21.23 -36.31 -13.31
N PHE A 92 -21.55 -35.60 -12.22
CA PHE A 92 -22.87 -35.59 -11.60
C PHE A 92 -23.81 -34.52 -12.16
N PHE A 93 -23.35 -33.71 -13.13
CA PHE A 93 -24.22 -32.76 -13.82
C PHE A 93 -25.16 -33.50 -14.76
N THR A 94 -26.45 -33.55 -14.41
CA THR A 94 -27.46 -34.35 -15.11
C THR A 94 -28.78 -33.60 -15.24
N VAL A 95 -29.52 -33.90 -16.31
CA VAL A 95 -30.89 -33.42 -16.54
C VAL A 95 -31.93 -34.48 -16.17
N LYS A 96 -31.50 -35.66 -15.71
CA LYS A 96 -32.39 -36.73 -15.25
C LYS A 96 -33.20 -36.28 -14.05
N GLN A 97 -34.46 -36.69 -14.01
CA GLN A 97 -35.42 -36.25 -13.02
C GLN A 97 -34.93 -36.57 -11.60
N ASN A 98 -34.87 -35.55 -10.74
CA ASN A 98 -34.47 -35.63 -9.34
C ASN A 98 -33.03 -36.10 -9.04
N GLU A 99 -32.14 -36.15 -10.04
CA GLU A 99 -30.75 -36.59 -9.83
C GLU A 99 -29.75 -35.44 -9.66
N LEU A 100 -30.06 -34.22 -10.11
CA LEU A 100 -29.15 -33.07 -9.99
C LEU A 100 -28.98 -32.65 -8.52
N LYS A 101 -27.74 -32.75 -8.05
CA LYS A 101 -27.33 -32.43 -6.68
C LYS A 101 -27.03 -30.94 -6.49
N TYR A 102 -26.79 -30.56 -5.24
CA TYR A 102 -26.29 -29.24 -4.87
C TYR A 102 -24.77 -29.28 -4.68
N PRO A 103 -24.07 -28.14 -4.83
CA PRO A 103 -22.64 -28.05 -4.53
C PRO A 103 -22.36 -28.37 -3.06
N ASP A 104 -21.16 -28.91 -2.79
CA ASP A 104 -20.71 -29.19 -1.44
C ASP A 104 -19.68 -28.14 -0.99
N PHE A 105 -19.85 -27.68 0.24
CA PHE A 105 -18.94 -26.72 0.86
C PHE A 105 -18.46 -27.23 2.21
N GLY A 106 -17.20 -26.98 2.54
CA GLY A 106 -16.66 -27.18 3.88
C GLY A 106 -15.81 -26.01 4.31
N SER A 107 -15.66 -25.83 5.62
CA SER A 107 -14.78 -24.82 6.20
C SER A 107 -14.09 -25.37 7.44
N GLU A 108 -12.79 -25.11 7.56
CA GLU A 108 -11.97 -25.35 8.74
C GLU A 108 -11.72 -24.03 9.45
N TRP A 109 -11.89 -24.01 10.77
CA TRP A 109 -11.81 -22.82 11.60
C TRP A 109 -10.76 -22.98 12.69
N GLY A 110 -9.96 -21.94 12.90
CA GLY A 110 -9.10 -21.79 14.09
C GLY A 110 -9.86 -21.10 15.23
N LEU A 111 -9.65 -21.58 16.46
CA LEU A 111 -10.45 -21.19 17.63
C LEU A 111 -9.65 -20.46 18.71
N SER A 112 -10.34 -19.58 19.43
CA SER A 112 -9.91 -19.09 20.75
C SER A 112 -10.52 -19.93 21.89
N GLU A 113 -10.00 -19.79 23.11
CA GLU A 113 -10.50 -20.54 24.29
C GLU A 113 -11.99 -20.28 24.59
N VAL A 114 -12.48 -19.06 24.36
CA VAL A 114 -13.89 -18.68 24.58
C VAL A 114 -14.82 -19.38 23.58
N GLU A 115 -14.36 -19.54 22.34
CA GLU A 115 -15.13 -20.15 21.26
C GLU A 115 -15.16 -21.67 21.38
N ASP A 116 -14.07 -22.28 21.84
CA ASP A 116 -14.00 -23.71 22.18
C ASP A 116 -15.12 -24.08 23.18
N ALA A 117 -15.26 -23.32 24.27
CA ALA A 117 -16.31 -23.54 25.26
C ALA A 117 -17.74 -23.43 24.67
N SER A 118 -17.95 -22.53 23.72
CA SER A 118 -19.24 -22.34 23.05
C SER A 118 -19.56 -23.52 22.12
N ILE A 119 -18.58 -24.01 21.37
CA ILE A 119 -18.75 -25.16 20.45
C ILE A 119 -19.02 -26.44 21.24
N LYS A 120 -18.31 -26.67 22.35
CA LYS A 120 -18.55 -27.81 23.24
C LYS A 120 -19.98 -27.87 23.74
N LYS A 121 -20.54 -26.73 24.14
CA LYS A 121 -21.95 -26.60 24.54
C LYS A 121 -22.93 -26.89 23.41
N ILE A 122 -22.61 -26.48 22.18
CA ILE A 122 -23.50 -26.72 21.03
C ILE A 122 -23.49 -28.21 20.64
N ILE A 123 -22.33 -28.86 20.63
CA ILE A 123 -22.17 -30.26 20.20
C ILE A 123 -22.43 -31.27 21.35
N ASN A 124 -22.63 -30.79 22.60
CA ASN A 124 -22.81 -31.60 23.80
C ASN A 124 -21.62 -32.54 24.08
N ILE A 125 -20.40 -31.99 24.11
CA ILE A 125 -19.16 -32.73 24.42
C ILE A 125 -18.67 -32.36 25.82
N HIS A 126 -18.09 -33.32 26.55
CA HIS A 126 -17.44 -33.07 27.84
C HIS A 126 -16.28 -32.06 27.71
N ASP A 127 -16.15 -31.16 28.70
CA ASP A 127 -15.19 -30.05 28.70
C ASP A 127 -13.71 -30.47 28.62
N ASP A 128 -13.40 -31.72 28.99
CA ASP A 128 -12.05 -32.28 29.03
C ASP A 128 -11.39 -32.46 27.65
N ILE A 129 -12.18 -32.49 26.56
CA ILE A 129 -11.65 -32.65 25.20
C ILE A 129 -11.19 -31.29 24.68
N ARG A 130 -9.88 -31.06 24.57
CA ARG A 130 -9.33 -29.84 23.97
C ARG A 130 -9.10 -30.02 22.48
N PHE A 131 -9.53 -29.06 21.67
CA PHE A 131 -9.22 -28.96 20.25
C PHE A 131 -8.93 -27.50 19.87
N ASP A 132 -8.00 -27.32 18.93
CA ASP A 132 -7.56 -26.01 18.42
C ASP A 132 -8.31 -25.58 17.15
N ARG A 133 -9.04 -26.54 16.54
CA ARG A 133 -9.75 -26.35 15.28
C ARG A 133 -10.92 -27.31 15.13
N PHE A 134 -11.90 -26.92 14.32
CA PHE A 134 -13.01 -27.78 13.89
C PHE A 134 -13.29 -27.59 12.40
N LEU A 135 -13.94 -28.58 11.80
CA LEU A 135 -14.40 -28.51 10.42
C LEU A 135 -15.92 -28.62 10.37
N ILE A 136 -16.55 -27.84 9.51
CA ILE A 136 -17.98 -27.93 9.23
C ILE A 136 -18.20 -28.10 7.73
N PHE A 137 -19.00 -29.11 7.35
CA PHE A 137 -19.36 -29.43 5.98
C PHE A 137 -20.86 -29.26 5.79
N ARG A 138 -21.22 -28.55 4.72
CA ARG A 138 -22.57 -28.33 4.24
C ARG A 138 -22.77 -29.16 2.98
N ASN A 139 -23.44 -30.30 3.14
CA ASN A 139 -23.82 -31.18 2.04
C ASN A 139 -25.31 -30.97 1.76
N ASN A 140 -25.74 -30.91 0.50
CA ASN A 140 -27.16 -30.76 0.13
C ASN A 140 -27.90 -29.58 0.83
N ILE A 141 -27.28 -28.39 0.87
CA ILE A 141 -27.80 -27.11 1.43
C ILE A 141 -27.97 -27.08 2.95
N HIS A 142 -28.71 -28.02 3.53
CA HIS A 142 -29.19 -27.97 4.92
C HIS A 142 -28.54 -29.01 5.83
N ASP A 143 -27.79 -29.98 5.30
CA ASP A 143 -27.10 -30.97 6.12
C ASP A 143 -25.74 -30.42 6.57
N LEU A 144 -25.64 -30.11 7.86
CA LEU A 144 -24.43 -29.62 8.50
C LEU A 144 -23.81 -30.72 9.34
N THR A 145 -22.61 -31.12 8.96
CA THR A 145 -21.81 -32.12 9.66
C THR A 145 -20.55 -31.46 10.21
N ILE A 146 -20.26 -31.66 11.50
CA ILE A 146 -19.03 -31.21 12.13
C ILE A 146 -18.04 -32.37 12.25
N TYR A 147 -16.77 -32.08 12.00
CA TYR A 147 -15.67 -32.98 12.29
C TYR A 147 -14.68 -32.34 13.27
N LEU A 148 -14.34 -33.07 14.32
CA LEU A 148 -13.29 -32.69 15.28
C LEU A 148 -12.07 -33.58 15.10
N PRO A 149 -10.85 -33.01 15.01
CA PRO A 149 -9.63 -33.80 14.95
C PRO A 149 -9.38 -34.51 16.30
N ASP A 150 -9.12 -35.82 16.25
CA ASP A 150 -8.82 -36.65 17.41
C ASP A 150 -7.73 -37.67 17.06
N LYS A 151 -6.53 -37.51 17.65
CA LYS A 151 -5.37 -38.43 17.51
C LYS A 151 -5.09 -38.87 16.06
N GLY A 152 -5.14 -37.94 15.11
CA GLY A 152 -4.88 -38.20 13.69
C GLY A 152 -6.08 -38.72 12.88
N LYS A 153 -7.24 -38.92 13.52
CA LYS A 153 -8.53 -39.21 12.87
C LYS A 153 -9.52 -38.07 13.08
N TYR A 154 -10.73 -38.22 12.55
CA TYR A 154 -11.81 -37.26 12.69
C TYR A 154 -13.05 -37.91 13.32
N ARG A 155 -13.59 -37.28 14.37
CA ARG A 155 -14.90 -37.66 14.95
C ARG A 155 -16.01 -36.84 14.29
N GLN A 156 -17.05 -37.51 13.81
CA GLN A 156 -18.18 -36.90 13.12
C GLN A 156 -19.33 -36.61 14.08
N PHE A 157 -19.94 -35.43 13.95
CA PHE A 157 -21.15 -35.01 14.67
C PHE A 157 -22.17 -34.44 13.68
N LYS A 158 -23.39 -34.98 13.70
CA LYS A 158 -24.53 -34.42 12.94
C LYS A 158 -25.32 -33.48 13.85
N LEU A 159 -25.69 -32.32 13.33
CA LEU A 159 -26.39 -31.29 14.09
C LEU A 159 -27.92 -31.41 13.96
N GLU A 160 -28.62 -31.28 15.08
CA GLU A 160 -30.07 -31.06 15.13
C GLU A 160 -30.43 -29.62 14.72
N GLU A 161 -31.70 -29.35 14.37
CA GLU A 161 -32.15 -28.02 13.94
C GLU A 161 -31.78 -26.88 14.91
N ARG A 162 -31.94 -27.11 16.21
CA ARG A 162 -31.59 -26.10 17.23
C ARG A 162 -30.08 -25.84 17.25
N GLN A 163 -29.28 -26.89 17.16
CA GLN A 163 -27.81 -26.78 17.13
C GLN A 163 -27.33 -26.09 15.85
N LYS A 164 -27.99 -26.33 14.70
CA LYS A 164 -27.69 -25.64 13.44
C LYS A 164 -27.88 -24.12 13.57
N ARG A 165 -28.96 -23.67 14.23
CA ARG A 165 -29.23 -22.23 14.45
C ARG A 165 -28.17 -21.61 15.35
N LEU A 166 -27.87 -22.24 16.49
CA LEU A 166 -26.83 -21.77 17.42
C LEU A 166 -25.44 -21.74 16.76
N MET A 167 -25.13 -22.74 15.94
CA MET A 167 -23.88 -22.77 15.19
C MET A 167 -23.82 -21.64 14.16
N GLN A 168 -24.91 -21.39 13.44
CA GLN A 168 -24.99 -20.28 12.48
C GLN A 168 -24.85 -18.91 13.16
N GLU A 169 -25.31 -18.78 14.41
CA GLU A 169 -25.12 -17.58 15.22
C GLU A 169 -23.66 -17.38 15.66
N LEU A 170 -22.93 -18.48 15.90
CA LEU A 170 -21.52 -18.46 16.29
C LEU A 170 -20.56 -18.19 15.11
N LEU A 171 -20.91 -18.65 13.90
CA LEU A 171 -20.06 -18.45 12.71
C LEU A 171 -19.87 -16.95 12.38
N PRO A 172 -18.72 -16.56 11.76
CA PRO A 172 -18.35 -15.17 11.58
C PRO A 172 -19.25 -14.52 10.53
N LYS A 173 -19.40 -13.21 10.64
CA LYS A 173 -20.17 -12.42 9.67
C LYS A 173 -19.27 -11.99 8.52
N THR A 174 -19.70 -12.24 7.28
CA THR A 174 -19.02 -11.72 6.09
C THR A 174 -19.59 -10.37 5.69
N PHE A 175 -18.74 -9.44 5.25
CA PHE A 175 -19.17 -8.18 4.64
C PHE A 175 -18.26 -7.76 3.48
N ARG A 176 -18.70 -6.79 2.68
CA ARG A 176 -17.95 -6.22 1.56
C ARG A 176 -18.00 -4.71 1.61
N ILE A 177 -16.97 -4.06 1.08
CA ILE A 177 -16.93 -2.61 0.85
C ILE A 177 -17.35 -2.33 -0.60
N GLU A 178 -18.20 -1.32 -0.82
CA GLU A 178 -18.71 -1.00 -2.15
C GLU A 178 -17.73 -0.11 -2.94
N SER A 179 -16.75 -0.78 -3.56
CA SER A 179 -15.65 -0.19 -4.32
C SER A 179 -16.06 0.73 -5.48
N SER A 180 -17.24 0.53 -6.05
CA SER A 180 -17.70 1.21 -7.26
C SER A 180 -18.47 2.52 -7.00
N ILE A 181 -18.53 2.96 -5.74
CA ILE A 181 -19.34 4.12 -5.34
C ILE A 181 -18.40 5.20 -4.84
N ALA A 182 -18.51 6.37 -5.46
CA ALA A 182 -17.71 7.54 -5.12
C ALA A 182 -18.53 8.53 -4.29
N LEU A 183 -17.84 9.31 -3.46
CA LEU A 183 -18.44 10.47 -2.79
C LEU A 183 -19.01 11.45 -3.85
N PRO A 184 -20.27 11.93 -3.69
CA PRO A 184 -20.85 12.91 -4.59
C PRO A 184 -20.19 14.29 -4.42
N SER A 185 -20.28 15.15 -5.43
CA SER A 185 -19.74 16.52 -5.38
C SER A 185 -20.50 17.41 -4.41
N SER A 186 -21.80 17.18 -4.25
CA SER A 186 -22.64 17.83 -3.24
C SER A 186 -23.70 16.87 -2.69
N VAL A 187 -24.19 17.18 -1.49
CA VAL A 187 -25.30 16.46 -0.86
C VAL A 187 -26.27 17.47 -0.25
N PRO A 188 -27.60 17.28 -0.41
CA PRO A 188 -28.57 18.14 0.25
C PRO A 188 -28.50 18.01 1.77
N ILE A 189 -28.43 19.13 2.49
CA ILE A 189 -28.24 19.14 3.96
C ILE A 189 -29.38 18.39 4.65
N LYS A 190 -30.62 18.58 4.19
CA LYS A 190 -31.80 17.90 4.72
C LYS A 190 -31.81 16.40 4.44
N LYS A 191 -31.19 15.94 3.33
CA LYS A 191 -31.04 14.52 3.05
C LYS A 191 -30.13 13.83 4.08
N LEU A 192 -29.06 14.50 4.51
CA LEU A 192 -28.20 14.00 5.60
C LEU A 192 -28.97 13.87 6.92
N VAL A 193 -29.82 14.84 7.23
CA VAL A 193 -30.67 14.80 8.44
C VAL A 193 -31.68 13.64 8.39
N GLU A 194 -32.32 13.40 7.24
CA GLU A 194 -33.24 12.27 7.06
C GLU A 194 -32.55 10.90 7.20
N LEU A 195 -31.30 10.78 6.74
CA LEU A 195 -30.52 9.55 6.87
C LEU A 195 -30.17 9.23 8.33
N ASP A 196 -29.97 10.26 9.15
CA ASP A 196 -29.72 10.12 10.59
C ASP A 196 -31.02 9.90 11.38
N GLN A 197 -32.04 10.73 11.10
CA GLN A 197 -33.32 10.78 11.79
C GLN A 197 -34.43 10.29 10.84
N LYS A 198 -34.66 8.97 10.82
CA LYS A 198 -35.64 8.33 9.91
C LYS A 198 -37.07 8.88 10.04
N ASP A 199 -37.45 9.43 11.20
CA ASP A 199 -38.78 9.98 11.47
C ASP A 199 -38.85 11.52 11.34
N TYR A 200 -37.83 12.17 10.75
CA TYR A 200 -37.81 13.62 10.62
C TYR A 200 -38.82 14.13 9.58
N VAL A 201 -39.88 14.81 10.03
CA VAL A 201 -40.97 15.33 9.17
C VAL A 201 -40.74 16.79 8.71
N GLY A 202 -39.61 17.40 9.09
CA GLY A 202 -39.34 18.83 8.85
C GLY A 202 -38.78 19.17 7.45
N SER A 203 -38.48 18.18 6.62
CA SER A 203 -37.86 18.37 5.31
C SER A 203 -38.90 18.60 4.21
N ARG A 204 -38.71 19.64 3.39
CA ARG A 204 -39.50 19.81 2.15
C ARG A 204 -38.87 18.97 1.05
N LYS A 205 -39.68 18.35 0.18
CA LYS A 205 -39.18 17.53 -0.95
C LYS A 205 -38.12 18.25 -1.81
N PHE A 206 -38.30 19.55 -2.05
CA PHE A 206 -37.34 20.36 -2.82
C PHE A 206 -35.96 20.53 -2.13
N GLU A 207 -35.90 20.44 -0.81
CA GLU A 207 -34.66 20.57 -0.01
C GLU A 207 -33.88 19.25 0.06
N VAL A 208 -34.46 18.14 -0.40
CA VAL A 208 -33.94 16.77 -0.27
C VAL A 208 -33.46 16.21 -1.60
N ILE A 209 -34.02 16.69 -2.72
CA ILE A 209 -33.56 16.38 -4.07
C ILE A 209 -32.19 17.02 -4.34
N ASP A 210 -31.44 16.51 -5.31
CA ASP A 210 -30.13 17.06 -5.64
C ASP A 210 -30.18 18.33 -6.51
N ARG A 211 -28.99 18.88 -6.80
CA ARG A 211 -28.85 20.10 -7.58
C ARG A 211 -29.32 19.95 -9.02
N GLU A 212 -29.10 18.79 -9.64
CA GLU A 212 -29.51 18.54 -11.04
C GLU A 212 -31.04 18.54 -11.15
N GLN A 213 -31.71 17.84 -10.24
CA GLN A 213 -33.17 17.83 -10.15
C GLN A 213 -33.73 19.23 -9.89
N ARG A 214 -33.12 20.01 -8.99
CA ARG A 214 -33.54 21.40 -8.74
C ARG A 214 -33.40 22.27 -9.97
N ASN A 215 -32.31 22.16 -10.72
CA ASN A 215 -32.10 22.92 -11.95
C ASN A 215 -33.16 22.56 -13.01
N ILE A 216 -33.54 21.29 -13.15
CA ILE A 216 -34.63 20.88 -14.05
C ILE A 216 -35.94 21.56 -13.65
N ILE A 217 -36.23 21.62 -12.34
CA ILE A 217 -37.44 22.28 -11.83
C ILE A 217 -37.39 23.78 -12.10
N VAL A 218 -36.27 24.45 -11.80
CA VAL A 218 -36.11 25.90 -12.04
C VAL A 218 -36.24 26.24 -13.52
N ASN A 219 -35.54 25.50 -14.40
CA ASN A 219 -35.64 25.69 -15.86
C ASN A 219 -37.07 25.44 -16.38
N ALA A 220 -37.80 24.50 -15.78
CA ALA A 220 -39.20 24.28 -16.10
C ALA A 220 -40.09 25.41 -15.58
N LEU A 221 -39.73 26.04 -14.47
CA LEU A 221 -40.45 27.19 -13.92
C LEU A 221 -40.30 28.45 -14.78
N ASP A 222 -39.12 28.68 -15.37
CA ASP A 222 -38.87 29.80 -16.29
C ASP A 222 -39.83 29.79 -17.51
N THR A 223 -40.38 28.63 -17.87
CA THR A 223 -41.37 28.54 -18.96
C THR A 223 -42.73 29.13 -18.60
N PHE A 224 -42.99 29.42 -17.32
CA PHE A 224 -44.22 30.05 -16.84
C PHE A 224 -44.15 31.57 -16.71
N ASP A 225 -43.07 32.20 -17.19
CA ASP A 225 -42.95 33.67 -17.22
C ASP A 225 -43.94 34.33 -18.19
N ASP A 226 -44.57 33.56 -19.08
CA ASP A 226 -45.65 34.02 -19.97
C ASP A 226 -47.04 33.75 -19.35
N PRO A 227 -47.81 34.79 -18.98
CA PRO A 227 -49.16 34.63 -18.42
C PRO A 227 -50.15 33.95 -19.37
N GLU A 228 -49.93 34.03 -20.69
CA GLU A 228 -50.82 33.41 -21.70
C GLU A 228 -50.67 31.88 -21.76
N LEU A 229 -49.56 31.35 -21.23
CA LEU A 229 -49.25 29.91 -21.19
C LEU A 229 -49.98 29.17 -20.06
N ILE A 230 -50.37 29.87 -18.99
CA ILE A 230 -51.00 29.25 -17.80
C ILE A 230 -52.52 29.12 -17.95
N SER A 231 -53.17 30.13 -18.53
CA SER A 231 -54.63 30.15 -18.68
C SER A 231 -55.04 30.74 -20.02
N ARG A 232 -55.67 29.93 -20.87
CA ARG A 232 -56.46 30.46 -22.00
C ARG A 232 -57.90 30.62 -21.56
N ILE A 233 -58.41 31.85 -21.59
CA ILE A 233 -59.84 32.13 -21.37
C ILE A 233 -60.57 31.82 -22.68
N ARG A 234 -61.33 30.71 -22.73
CA ARG A 234 -62.25 30.43 -23.84
C ARG A 234 -63.66 30.87 -23.45
N ASN A 235 -64.25 31.76 -24.26
CA ASN A 235 -65.64 32.15 -24.13
C ASN A 235 -66.52 31.11 -24.83
N PHE A 236 -67.18 30.25 -24.05
CA PHE A 236 -68.27 29.42 -24.56
C PHE A 236 -69.54 29.77 -23.76
N ASP A 237 -70.56 30.25 -24.48
CA ASP A 237 -71.92 30.46 -23.98
C ASP A 237 -72.04 31.40 -22.75
N GLY A 238 -71.32 32.53 -22.78
CA GLY A 238 -71.42 33.58 -21.75
C GLY A 238 -70.73 33.29 -20.41
N THR A 239 -70.21 32.07 -20.21
CA THR A 239 -69.37 31.73 -19.05
C THR A 239 -67.89 31.67 -19.45
N LYS A 240 -67.06 32.50 -18.82
CA LYS A 240 -65.60 32.40 -18.93
C LYS A 240 -65.14 31.13 -18.21
N ARG A 241 -64.53 30.19 -18.93
CA ARG A 241 -63.80 29.06 -18.33
C ARG A 241 -62.31 29.27 -18.57
N GLU A 242 -61.56 29.29 -17.48
CA GLU A 242 -60.10 29.25 -17.53
C GLU A 242 -59.69 27.79 -17.74
N GLU A 243 -59.08 27.48 -18.88
CA GLU A 243 -58.50 26.16 -19.16
C GLU A 243 -56.97 26.28 -19.17
N ILE A 244 -56.29 25.33 -18.52
CA ILE A 244 -54.83 25.23 -18.52
C ILE A 244 -54.38 24.80 -19.92
N ASP A 245 -53.45 25.53 -20.52
CA ASP A 245 -52.95 25.22 -21.87
C ASP A 245 -52.28 23.83 -21.91
N HIS A 246 -52.45 23.09 -23.00
CA HIS A 246 -51.74 21.85 -23.27
C HIS A 246 -50.22 22.05 -23.27
N GLU A 247 -49.74 23.23 -23.62
CA GLU A 247 -48.32 23.58 -23.58
C GLU A 247 -47.77 23.67 -22.14
N ALA A 248 -48.59 24.03 -21.15
CA ALA A 248 -48.23 24.04 -19.72
C ALA A 248 -48.10 22.63 -19.12
N PHE A 249 -48.70 21.59 -19.72
CA PHE A 249 -48.58 20.22 -19.20
C PHE A 249 -47.16 19.66 -19.31
N LYS A 250 -46.38 20.09 -20.31
CA LYS A 250 -45.00 19.62 -20.52
C LYS A 250 -44.06 20.05 -19.39
N PRO A 251 -43.99 21.35 -18.99
CA PRO A 251 -43.18 21.77 -17.84
C PRO A 251 -43.71 21.21 -16.51
N ILE A 252 -45.03 21.11 -16.31
CA ILE A 252 -45.59 20.45 -15.10
C ILE A 252 -45.13 18.99 -15.02
N LYS A 253 -45.21 18.25 -16.13
CA LYS A 253 -44.74 16.86 -16.19
C LYS A 253 -43.24 16.76 -15.91
N SER A 254 -42.44 17.70 -16.42
CA SER A 254 -41.00 17.79 -16.13
C SER A 254 -40.73 17.97 -14.64
N ILE A 255 -41.43 18.90 -13.98
CA ILE A 255 -41.32 19.13 -12.53
C ILE A 255 -41.70 17.87 -11.74
N ILE A 256 -42.85 17.26 -12.07
CA ILE A 256 -43.29 16.02 -11.41
C ILE A 256 -42.27 14.90 -11.62
N SER A 257 -41.76 14.71 -12.83
CA SER A 257 -40.75 13.69 -13.14
C SER A 257 -39.44 13.90 -12.39
N ALA A 258 -39.03 15.17 -12.19
CA ALA A 258 -37.83 15.50 -11.43
C ALA A 258 -38.01 15.22 -9.93
N ILE A 259 -39.19 15.49 -9.36
CA ILE A 259 -39.51 15.25 -7.94
C ILE A 259 -39.73 13.76 -7.64
N SER A 260 -40.34 13.02 -8.57
CA SER A 260 -40.61 11.58 -8.45
C SER A 260 -39.42 10.69 -8.84
N GLU A 261 -38.34 11.29 -9.35
CA GLU A 261 -37.16 10.59 -9.86
C GLU A 261 -37.47 9.67 -11.06
N ASP A 262 -38.59 9.84 -11.76
CA ASP A 262 -38.98 9.01 -12.91
C ASP A 262 -37.98 9.08 -14.08
N ASN A 263 -37.13 10.11 -14.11
CA ASN A 263 -36.09 10.29 -15.12
C ASN A 263 -34.88 9.38 -14.95
N PHE A 264 -34.72 8.74 -13.78
CA PHE A 264 -33.57 7.88 -13.47
C PHE A 264 -33.97 6.41 -13.50
N ASN A 265 -33.08 5.56 -14.00
CA ASN A 265 -33.27 4.10 -13.88
C ASN A 265 -33.01 3.63 -12.44
N ASP A 266 -33.51 2.43 -12.09
CA ASP A 266 -33.38 1.90 -10.72
C ASP A 266 -31.92 1.81 -10.24
N LYS A 267 -30.98 1.53 -11.15
CA LYS A 267 -29.54 1.45 -10.83
C LYS A 267 -28.94 2.82 -10.50
N GLU A 268 -29.34 3.87 -11.21
CA GLU A 268 -28.92 5.24 -10.96
C GLU A 268 -29.46 5.75 -9.62
N LYS A 269 -30.73 5.45 -9.31
CA LYS A 269 -31.33 5.76 -8.00
C LYS A 269 -30.54 5.10 -6.87
N GLU A 270 -30.29 3.79 -6.98
CA GLU A 270 -29.52 3.04 -5.99
C GLU A 270 -28.10 3.62 -5.81
N LYS A 271 -27.41 3.94 -6.91
CA LYS A 271 -26.07 4.53 -6.86
C LYS A 271 -26.05 5.90 -6.17
N ARG A 272 -27.05 6.75 -6.45
CA ARG A 272 -27.20 8.08 -5.84
C ARG A 272 -27.47 7.97 -4.35
N GLU A 273 -28.40 7.10 -3.95
CA GLU A 273 -28.72 6.85 -2.54
C GLU A 273 -27.50 6.35 -1.75
N LYS A 274 -26.75 5.41 -2.31
CA LYS A 274 -25.50 4.92 -1.70
C LYS A 274 -24.43 6.00 -1.61
N GLY A 275 -24.33 6.88 -2.61
CA GLY A 275 -23.46 8.07 -2.56
C GLY A 275 -23.84 9.03 -1.42
N PHE A 276 -25.14 9.27 -1.21
CA PHE A 276 -25.61 10.07 -0.07
C PHE A 276 -25.34 9.40 1.28
N ASN A 277 -25.49 8.08 1.36
CA ASN A 277 -25.12 7.32 2.57
C ASN A 277 -23.62 7.43 2.88
N LEU A 278 -22.76 7.43 1.86
CA LEU A 278 -21.33 7.67 2.04
C LEU A 278 -21.04 9.07 2.57
N ALA A 279 -21.71 10.10 2.04
CA ALA A 279 -21.60 11.47 2.55
C ALA A 279 -22.12 11.60 4.00
N TYR A 280 -23.20 10.89 4.34
CA TYR A 280 -23.69 10.80 5.72
C TYR A 280 -22.67 10.17 6.66
N LYS A 281 -22.07 9.03 6.29
CA LYS A 281 -20.98 8.41 7.05
C LYS A 281 -19.81 9.38 7.27
N LEU A 282 -19.41 10.13 6.24
CA LEU A 282 -18.34 11.11 6.35
C LEU A 282 -18.64 12.24 7.33
N ILE A 283 -19.82 12.86 7.23
CA ILE A 283 -20.17 14.04 8.05
C ILE A 283 -20.62 13.65 9.46
N CYS A 284 -21.55 12.72 9.58
CA CYS A 284 -22.18 12.44 10.87
C CYS A 284 -21.40 11.39 11.67
N LYS A 285 -20.87 10.34 11.03
CA LYS A 285 -20.11 9.30 11.74
C LYS A 285 -18.63 9.67 11.95
N ILE A 286 -17.92 10.04 10.89
CA ILE A 286 -16.48 10.30 10.96
C ILE A 286 -16.20 11.68 11.57
N ALA A 287 -16.78 12.75 11.00
CA ALA A 287 -16.60 14.09 11.57
C ALA A 287 -17.43 14.35 12.84
N GLN A 288 -18.28 13.41 13.25
CA GLN A 288 -19.07 13.49 14.49
C GLN A 288 -19.90 14.78 14.57
N VAL A 289 -20.43 15.21 13.42
CA VAL A 289 -21.31 16.39 13.35
C VAL A 289 -22.72 15.97 13.75
N ASP A 290 -23.27 16.65 14.74
CA ASP A 290 -24.63 16.40 15.19
C ASP A 290 -25.67 16.86 14.14
N SER A 291 -26.73 16.06 13.97
CA SER A 291 -27.80 16.36 13.02
C SER A 291 -28.53 17.66 13.34
N ASN A 292 -28.63 18.06 14.61
CA ASN A 292 -29.22 19.35 14.95
C ASN A 292 -28.36 20.51 14.46
N SER A 293 -27.03 20.37 14.45
CA SER A 293 -26.14 21.39 13.85
C SER A 293 -26.35 21.52 12.33
N LEU A 294 -26.71 20.44 11.64
CA LEU A 294 -27.08 20.49 10.22
C LEU A 294 -28.45 21.16 10.00
N ILE A 295 -29.41 20.94 10.92
CA ILE A 295 -30.69 21.65 10.92
C ILE A 295 -30.45 23.15 11.14
N ASP A 296 -29.65 23.52 12.12
CA ASP A 296 -29.28 24.90 12.42
C ASP A 296 -28.56 25.57 11.25
N LEU A 297 -27.65 24.85 10.58
CA LEU A 297 -27.00 25.31 9.36
C LEU A 297 -28.03 25.61 8.25
N SER A 298 -28.95 24.69 8.00
CA SER A 298 -30.01 24.86 7.01
C SER A 298 -30.91 26.07 7.33
N GLN A 299 -31.28 26.26 8.60
CA GLN A 299 -32.06 27.43 9.04
C GLN A 299 -31.27 28.73 8.93
N ALA A 300 -29.99 28.72 9.29
CA ALA A 300 -29.11 29.88 9.22
C ALA A 300 -28.95 30.38 7.78
N ILE A 301 -28.77 29.47 6.82
CA ILE A 301 -28.70 29.80 5.39
C ILE A 301 -30.01 30.43 4.92
N LYS A 302 -31.14 29.80 5.25
CA LYS A 302 -32.48 30.29 4.90
C LYS A 302 -32.78 31.68 5.47
N ASN A 303 -32.31 31.96 6.68
CA ASN A 303 -32.52 33.23 7.37
C ASN A 303 -31.44 34.27 7.07
N GLY A 304 -30.45 33.97 6.21
CA GLY A 304 -29.38 34.90 5.84
C GLY A 304 -28.34 35.16 6.95
N LEU A 305 -28.23 34.28 7.95
CA LEU A 305 -27.30 34.39 9.09
C LEU A 305 -25.88 33.93 8.72
N GLN A 306 -25.23 34.66 7.82
CA GLN A 306 -23.95 34.26 7.19
C GLN A 306 -22.82 33.99 8.20
N GLY A 307 -22.69 34.81 9.24
CA GLY A 307 -21.64 34.65 10.25
C GLY A 307 -21.79 33.34 11.05
N TYR A 308 -23.02 32.98 11.42
CA TYR A 308 -23.30 31.76 12.16
C TYR A 308 -23.13 30.51 11.29
N ALA A 309 -23.65 30.53 10.05
CA ALA A 309 -23.45 29.45 9.07
C ALA A 309 -21.96 29.19 8.79
N ASN A 310 -21.16 30.25 8.58
CA ASN A 310 -19.72 30.13 8.39
C ASN A 310 -19.01 29.58 9.64
N GLY A 311 -19.48 29.94 10.84
CA GLY A 311 -19.01 29.37 12.10
C GLY A 311 -19.21 27.86 12.19
N ILE A 312 -20.41 27.37 11.85
CA ILE A 312 -20.72 25.93 11.82
C ILE A 312 -19.83 25.22 10.79
N ILE A 313 -19.76 25.73 9.55
CA ILE A 313 -18.93 25.13 8.48
C ILE A 313 -17.45 25.07 8.87
N LYS A 314 -16.91 26.13 9.47
CA LYS A 314 -15.53 26.13 9.97
C LYS A 314 -15.30 25.03 10.99
N ARG A 315 -16.26 24.78 11.89
CA ARG A 315 -16.16 23.72 12.89
C ARG A 315 -16.28 22.32 12.28
N ILE A 316 -17.17 22.14 11.31
CA ILE A 316 -17.29 20.89 10.52
C ILE A 316 -15.96 20.57 9.83
N ASN A 317 -15.36 21.56 9.15
CA ASN A 317 -14.08 21.37 8.47
C ASN A 317 -12.92 21.02 9.42
N GLN A 318 -12.91 21.61 10.62
CA GLN A 318 -11.92 21.25 11.65
C GLN A 318 -12.07 19.81 12.11
N GLN A 319 -13.31 19.36 12.37
CA GLN A 319 -13.56 17.97 12.79
C GLN A 319 -13.26 16.96 11.68
N LEU A 320 -13.59 17.29 10.43
CA LEU A 320 -13.23 16.48 9.28
C LEU A 320 -11.71 16.31 9.16
N ALA A 321 -10.95 17.38 9.27
CA ALA A 321 -9.49 17.32 9.19
C ALA A 321 -8.88 16.44 10.29
N ILE A 322 -9.38 16.56 11.53
CA ILE A 322 -8.88 15.79 12.68
C ILE A 322 -9.24 14.30 12.56
N ASN A 323 -10.50 13.99 12.28
CA ASN A 323 -11.00 12.62 12.37
C ASN A 323 -10.74 11.79 11.10
N LEU A 324 -10.69 12.43 9.92
CA LEU A 324 -10.40 11.75 8.67
C LEU A 324 -8.90 11.43 8.59
N ASN A 325 -8.03 12.39 8.87
CA ASN A 325 -6.56 12.22 8.81
C ASN A 325 -6.07 11.53 7.52
N PHE A 326 -6.70 11.86 6.39
CA PHE A 326 -6.49 11.19 5.10
C PHE A 326 -5.06 11.25 4.54
N PRO A 327 -4.29 12.35 4.69
CA PRO A 327 -2.94 12.45 4.12
C PRO A 327 -1.96 11.34 4.57
N ASN A 328 -2.20 10.74 5.73
CA ASN A 328 -1.37 9.64 6.24
C ASN A 328 -1.49 8.36 5.41
N TYR A 329 -2.61 8.20 4.70
CA TYR A 329 -2.94 6.99 3.97
C TYR A 329 -2.87 7.19 2.45
N TRP A 330 -2.79 8.44 1.99
CA TRP A 330 -2.71 8.78 0.57
C TRP A 330 -1.36 9.42 0.23
N VAL A 331 -0.42 8.61 -0.26
CA VAL A 331 0.97 9.06 -0.47
C VAL A 331 1.09 9.99 -1.68
N GLN A 332 0.18 9.89 -2.66
CA GLN A 332 0.25 10.67 -3.90
C GLN A 332 0.12 12.19 -3.68
N ASP A 333 -0.66 12.61 -2.69
CA ASP A 333 -0.90 14.03 -2.39
C ASP A 333 -1.01 14.22 -0.87
N ARG A 334 0.14 14.44 -0.23
CA ARG A 334 0.23 14.67 1.23
C ARG A 334 -0.32 16.03 1.66
N ASN A 335 -0.58 16.94 0.72
CA ASN A 335 -1.21 18.24 0.99
C ASN A 335 -2.73 18.20 0.80
N PHE A 336 -3.29 17.02 0.51
CA PHE A 336 -4.72 16.84 0.31
C PHE A 336 -5.51 17.31 1.53
N CYS A 337 -6.45 18.23 1.31
CA CYS A 337 -7.41 18.65 2.32
C CYS A 337 -8.82 18.59 1.74
N LEU A 338 -9.66 17.72 2.31
CA LEU A 338 -11.08 17.67 2.03
C LEU A 338 -11.79 18.74 2.87
N LYS A 339 -12.48 19.64 2.20
CA LYS A 339 -13.27 20.70 2.80
C LYS A 339 -14.72 20.62 2.36
N VAL A 340 -15.54 21.30 3.14
CA VAL A 340 -16.97 21.42 2.96
C VAL A 340 -17.33 22.89 2.91
N MET A 341 -18.23 23.24 2.00
CA MET A 341 -18.84 24.56 1.89
C MET A 341 -20.37 24.42 1.86
N ALA A 342 -21.08 25.38 2.45
CA ALA A 342 -22.52 25.48 2.27
C ALA A 342 -22.84 26.30 1.01
N ARG A 343 -23.70 25.76 0.13
CA ARG A 343 -24.27 26.48 -1.01
C ARG A 343 -25.78 26.21 -1.09
N ASP A 344 -26.58 27.22 -0.78
CA ASP A 344 -28.05 27.14 -0.75
C ASP A 344 -28.56 25.99 0.13
N TYR A 345 -29.06 24.91 -0.48
CA TYR A 345 -29.56 23.72 0.22
C TYR A 345 -28.51 22.61 0.37
N ASP A 346 -27.35 22.78 -0.27
CA ASP A 346 -26.35 21.74 -0.41
C ASP A 346 -25.11 21.99 0.45
N LEU A 347 -24.54 20.87 0.87
CA LEU A 347 -23.21 20.76 1.40
C LEU A 347 -22.29 20.29 0.25
N VAL A 348 -21.40 21.16 -0.20
CA VAL A 348 -20.51 20.94 -1.35
C VAL A 348 -19.14 20.52 -0.87
N PHE A 349 -18.61 19.44 -1.43
CA PHE A 349 -17.29 18.92 -1.13
C PHE A 349 -16.25 19.51 -2.08
N THR A 350 -15.22 20.13 -1.51
CA THR A 350 -14.10 20.73 -2.25
C THR A 350 -12.77 20.15 -1.78
N ILE A 351 -11.80 20.10 -2.68
CA ILE A 351 -10.44 19.64 -2.39
C ILE A 351 -9.50 20.82 -2.56
N THR A 352 -8.65 21.07 -1.57
CA THR A 352 -7.53 22.03 -1.72
C THR A 352 -6.25 21.28 -2.09
N ASP A 353 -5.53 21.78 -3.12
CA ASP A 353 -4.21 21.26 -3.52
C ASP A 353 -3.05 21.95 -2.77
N ARG A 354 -1.82 21.48 -3.01
CA ARG A 354 -0.54 22.11 -2.64
C ARG A 354 -0.41 23.59 -3.03
N THR A 355 -1.12 24.04 -4.07
CA THR A 355 -1.13 25.44 -4.51
C THR A 355 -2.07 26.32 -3.70
N GLY A 356 -2.89 25.74 -2.81
CA GLY A 356 -3.97 26.44 -2.11
C GLY A 356 -5.22 26.66 -2.96
N THR A 357 -5.24 26.19 -4.21
CA THR A 357 -6.41 26.29 -5.09
C THR A 357 -7.45 25.25 -4.70
N GLU A 358 -8.72 25.67 -4.65
CA GLU A 358 -9.86 24.80 -4.36
C GLU A 358 -10.48 24.28 -5.66
N TYR A 359 -10.60 22.96 -5.75
CA TYR A 359 -11.21 22.24 -6.86
C TYR A 359 -12.48 21.55 -6.38
N SER A 360 -13.43 21.37 -7.29
CA SER A 360 -14.55 20.48 -7.06
C SER A 360 -14.07 19.02 -7.02
N PHE A 361 -14.79 18.19 -6.28
CA PHE A 361 -14.45 16.77 -6.13
C PHE A 361 -14.45 16.00 -7.47
N GLU A 362 -15.21 16.46 -8.46
CA GLU A 362 -15.31 15.85 -9.80
C GLU A 362 -14.11 16.16 -10.71
N GLU A 363 -13.39 17.25 -10.45
CA GLU A 363 -12.24 17.68 -11.26
C GLU A 363 -10.95 16.91 -10.94
N ARG A 364 -10.96 16.06 -9.90
CA ARG A 364 -9.80 15.23 -9.50
C ARG A 364 -9.87 13.81 -10.05
N SER A 365 -8.74 13.10 -9.94
CA SER A 365 -8.59 11.75 -10.50
C SER A 365 -9.66 10.79 -9.94
N GLN A 366 -10.19 9.94 -10.83
CA GLN A 366 -11.16 8.91 -10.42
C GLN A 366 -10.60 8.04 -9.30
N GLY A 367 -9.31 7.67 -9.36
CA GLY A 367 -8.64 6.87 -8.34
C GLY A 367 -8.71 7.47 -6.92
N LEU A 368 -8.51 8.79 -6.78
CA LEU A 368 -8.64 9.46 -5.48
C LEU A 368 -10.06 9.35 -4.94
N ARG A 369 -11.07 9.52 -5.80
CA ARG A 369 -12.49 9.49 -5.40
C ARG A 369 -12.88 8.12 -4.86
N TYR A 370 -12.47 7.05 -5.55
CA TYR A 370 -12.74 5.69 -5.12
C TYR A 370 -11.93 5.30 -3.88
N PHE A 371 -10.65 5.67 -3.81
CA PHE A 371 -9.83 5.44 -2.61
C PHE A 371 -10.41 6.12 -1.36
N LEU A 372 -10.85 7.39 -1.48
CA LEU A 372 -11.50 8.08 -0.37
C LEU A 372 -12.76 7.33 0.10
N SER A 373 -13.51 6.74 -0.83
CA SER A 373 -14.72 5.98 -0.51
C SER A 373 -14.40 4.72 0.30
N TYR A 374 -13.36 3.97 -0.08
CA TYR A 374 -12.83 2.87 0.74
C TYR A 374 -12.46 3.31 2.15
N TYR A 375 -11.74 4.43 2.24
CA TYR A 375 -11.23 4.90 3.51
C TYR A 375 -12.36 5.40 4.42
N ILE A 376 -13.39 6.05 3.86
CA ILE A 376 -14.60 6.43 4.59
C ILE A 376 -15.33 5.18 5.09
N GLU A 377 -15.48 4.14 4.26
CA GLU A 377 -16.11 2.90 4.70
C GLU A 377 -15.33 2.21 5.82
N TYR A 378 -14.00 2.16 5.73
CA TYR A 378 -13.14 1.68 6.81
C TYR A 378 -13.34 2.47 8.11
N ARG A 379 -13.28 3.80 8.06
CA ARG A 379 -13.40 4.67 9.25
C ARG A 379 -14.80 4.70 9.87
N SER A 380 -15.84 4.41 9.08
CA SER A 380 -17.23 4.36 9.55
C SER A 380 -17.71 2.95 9.90
N HIS A 381 -16.87 1.92 9.70
CA HIS A 381 -17.18 0.55 10.05
C HIS A 381 -17.17 0.37 11.57
N GLU A 382 -18.28 -0.15 12.10
CA GLU A 382 -18.44 -0.49 13.51
C GLU A 382 -18.49 -2.02 13.61
N PRO A 383 -17.47 -2.67 14.19
CA PRO A 383 -17.41 -4.12 14.23
C PRO A 383 -18.46 -4.69 15.18
N ASP A 384 -19.01 -5.87 14.84
CA ASP A 384 -19.97 -6.57 15.71
C ASP A 384 -19.31 -6.92 17.06
N PRO A 385 -19.89 -6.55 18.22
CA PRO A 385 -19.29 -6.83 19.52
C PRO A 385 -19.31 -8.32 19.89
N ASN A 386 -20.19 -9.12 19.26
CA ASN A 386 -20.41 -10.51 19.63
C ASN A 386 -19.89 -11.52 18.60
N LYS A 387 -19.50 -11.07 17.40
CA LYS A 387 -19.07 -11.94 16.30
C LYS A 387 -17.78 -11.46 15.68
N THR A 388 -16.95 -12.41 15.28
CA THR A 388 -15.83 -12.09 14.37
C THR A 388 -16.35 -11.82 12.97
N GLU A 389 -15.59 -11.03 12.21
CA GLU A 389 -15.97 -10.60 10.88
C GLU A 389 -14.91 -10.97 9.84
N ILE A 390 -15.35 -11.18 8.60
CA ILE A 390 -14.51 -11.44 7.44
C ILE A 390 -14.86 -10.45 6.33
N LEU A 391 -13.88 -9.63 5.93
CA LEU A 391 -13.98 -8.72 4.80
C LEU A 391 -13.68 -9.46 3.51
N LEU A 392 -14.62 -9.48 2.56
CA LEU A 392 -14.48 -10.09 1.24
C LEU A 392 -14.47 -9.04 0.14
N MET A 393 -13.39 -8.96 -0.64
CA MET A 393 -13.23 -7.93 -1.68
C MET A 393 -12.97 -8.54 -3.06
N ASP A 394 -13.72 -8.07 -4.05
CA ASP A 394 -13.68 -8.55 -5.44
C ASP A 394 -13.14 -7.45 -6.34
N GLU A 395 -11.92 -7.64 -6.85
CA GLU A 395 -11.22 -6.70 -7.75
C GLU A 395 -11.30 -5.23 -7.27
N PRO A 396 -10.86 -4.96 -6.03
CA PRO A 396 -10.97 -3.61 -5.48
C PRO A 396 -10.07 -2.58 -6.21
N ASP A 397 -9.19 -3.04 -7.09
CA ASP A 397 -8.25 -2.27 -7.90
C ASP A 397 -8.86 -1.60 -9.15
N ALA A 398 -10.08 -1.94 -9.56
CA ALA A 398 -10.65 -1.59 -10.88
C ALA A 398 -10.57 -0.10 -11.28
N TYR A 399 -10.60 0.82 -10.31
CA TYR A 399 -10.56 2.27 -10.56
C TYR A 399 -9.33 2.98 -9.96
N LEU A 400 -8.37 2.22 -9.40
CA LEU A 400 -7.23 2.76 -8.66
C LEU A 400 -5.96 2.76 -9.52
N SER A 401 -5.15 3.82 -9.38
CA SER A 401 -3.78 3.84 -9.92
C SER A 401 -2.89 2.81 -9.22
N SER A 402 -1.77 2.44 -9.83
CA SER A 402 -0.77 1.54 -9.22
C SER A 402 -0.38 1.96 -7.79
N GLN A 403 -0.14 3.25 -7.58
CA GLN A 403 0.18 3.79 -6.27
C GLN A 403 -1.00 3.72 -5.29
N ALA A 404 -2.22 4.06 -5.75
CA ALA A 404 -3.42 3.98 -4.92
C ALA A 404 -3.74 2.54 -4.48
N GLN A 405 -3.40 1.55 -5.31
CA GLN A 405 -3.51 0.13 -4.96
C GLN A 405 -2.53 -0.26 -3.84
N GLN A 406 -1.30 0.27 -3.87
CA GLN A 406 -0.34 0.08 -2.77
C GLN A 406 -0.82 0.74 -1.47
N ASP A 407 -1.39 1.94 -1.56
CA ASP A 407 -2.00 2.61 -0.41
C ASP A 407 -3.21 1.83 0.12
N LEU A 408 -3.95 1.10 -0.73
CA LEU A 408 -5.07 0.25 -0.31
C LEU A 408 -4.60 -0.95 0.53
N LEU A 409 -3.41 -1.49 0.29
CA LEU A 409 -2.83 -2.56 1.13
C LEU A 409 -2.68 -2.10 2.59
N LYS A 410 -2.34 -0.83 2.82
CA LYS A 410 -2.28 -0.26 4.17
C LYS A 410 -3.64 -0.26 4.84
N VAL A 411 -4.71 0.07 4.11
CA VAL A 411 -6.08 0.04 4.64
C VAL A 411 -6.50 -1.39 5.01
N PHE A 412 -6.12 -2.40 4.22
CA PHE A 412 -6.35 -3.80 4.59
C PHE A 412 -5.56 -4.22 5.83
N ASP A 413 -4.34 -3.72 5.99
CA ASP A 413 -3.56 -3.94 7.21
C ASP A 413 -4.22 -3.36 8.46
N LEU A 414 -4.85 -2.18 8.35
CA LEU A 414 -5.58 -1.58 9.46
C LEU A 414 -6.80 -2.42 9.93
N PHE A 415 -7.49 -3.09 9.00
CA PHE A 415 -8.57 -4.02 9.35
C PHE A 415 -8.03 -5.23 10.12
N ALA A 416 -6.91 -5.78 9.67
CA ALA A 416 -6.34 -7.01 10.22
C ALA A 416 -5.49 -6.80 11.49
N ASN A 417 -4.88 -5.62 11.64
CA ASN A 417 -3.97 -5.24 12.72
C ASN A 417 -4.39 -3.89 13.33
N PRO A 418 -5.52 -3.84 14.07
CA PRO A 418 -5.96 -2.61 14.70
C PRO A 418 -4.95 -2.16 15.78
N GLN A 419 -4.48 -0.91 15.67
CA GLN A 419 -3.58 -0.30 16.63
C GLN A 419 -4.29 0.05 17.95
N PRO A 420 -3.57 0.15 19.09
CA PRO A 420 -4.15 0.63 20.34
C PRO A 420 -4.82 1.99 20.18
N GLY A 421 -6.10 2.11 20.55
CA GLY A 421 -6.89 3.33 20.34
C GLY A 421 -7.57 3.45 18.97
N SER A 422 -7.50 2.43 18.12
CA SER A 422 -8.31 2.33 16.89
C SER A 422 -9.80 2.21 17.21
N HIS A 423 -10.65 2.60 16.26
CA HIS A 423 -12.10 2.41 16.34
C HIS A 423 -12.52 0.93 16.19
N LEU A 424 -11.62 0.09 15.67
CA LEU A 424 -11.82 -1.36 15.62
C LEU A 424 -11.36 -2.01 16.93
N THR A 425 -12.26 -2.73 17.60
CA THR A 425 -12.01 -3.37 18.90
C THR A 425 -11.37 -4.76 18.79
N HIS A 426 -11.49 -5.41 17.63
CA HIS A 426 -10.92 -6.73 17.34
C HIS A 426 -10.48 -6.82 15.87
N PRO A 427 -9.53 -7.72 15.55
CA PRO A 427 -9.01 -7.87 14.20
C PRO A 427 -10.02 -8.53 13.26
N ILE A 428 -10.11 -7.99 12.04
CA ILE A 428 -10.99 -8.48 10.97
C ILE A 428 -10.15 -9.23 9.94
N GLN A 429 -10.57 -10.45 9.59
CA GLN A 429 -9.88 -11.23 8.57
C GLN A 429 -10.21 -10.67 7.18
N VAL A 430 -9.20 -10.37 6.36
CA VAL A 430 -9.37 -9.80 5.02
C VAL A 430 -9.04 -10.84 3.96
N VAL A 431 -9.98 -11.10 3.06
CA VAL A 431 -9.78 -11.96 1.89
C VAL A 431 -10.16 -11.19 0.65
N TYR A 432 -9.22 -11.00 -0.26
CA TYR A 432 -9.49 -10.28 -1.50
C TYR A 432 -8.94 -11.01 -2.71
N VAL A 433 -9.62 -10.83 -3.83
CA VAL A 433 -9.17 -11.34 -5.13
C VAL A 433 -8.74 -10.17 -6.01
N THR A 434 -7.66 -10.35 -6.75
CA THR A 434 -7.16 -9.34 -7.69
C THR A 434 -6.44 -9.97 -8.87
N HIS A 435 -6.41 -9.21 -9.95
CA HIS A 435 -5.55 -9.45 -11.11
C HIS A 435 -4.34 -8.52 -11.12
N SER A 436 -4.37 -7.45 -10.33
CA SER A 436 -3.33 -6.46 -10.37
C SER A 436 -2.11 -6.90 -9.56
N PRO A 437 -0.90 -6.81 -10.13
CA PRO A 437 0.33 -7.03 -9.39
C PRO A 437 0.62 -5.94 -8.35
N PHE A 438 0.00 -4.76 -8.47
CA PHE A 438 0.19 -3.65 -7.54
C PHE A 438 -0.70 -3.75 -6.30
N LEU A 439 -1.63 -4.70 -6.27
CA LEU A 439 -2.41 -5.02 -5.08
C LEU A 439 -1.96 -6.36 -4.46
N ILE A 440 -0.70 -6.73 -4.69
CA ILE A 440 -0.06 -7.88 -4.05
C ILE A 440 0.94 -7.35 -3.04
N ASP A 441 0.83 -7.81 -1.80
CA ASP A 441 1.80 -7.52 -0.76
C ASP A 441 3.04 -8.40 -0.94
N LYS A 442 4.08 -7.83 -1.55
CA LYS A 442 5.35 -8.50 -1.85
C LYS A 442 6.16 -8.81 -0.59
N ASN A 443 5.91 -8.09 0.50
CA ASN A 443 6.56 -8.35 1.79
C ASN A 443 6.04 -9.62 2.48
N HIS A 444 4.83 -10.07 2.13
CA HIS A 444 4.13 -11.17 2.79
C HIS A 444 3.70 -12.25 1.79
N THR A 445 4.68 -12.88 1.13
CA THR A 445 4.44 -13.92 0.11
C THR A 445 3.63 -15.13 0.62
N GLU A 446 3.71 -15.44 1.90
CA GLU A 446 2.95 -16.50 2.57
C GLU A 446 1.44 -16.27 2.59
N ARG A 447 0.98 -15.02 2.35
CA ARG A 447 -0.43 -14.63 2.29
C ARG A 447 -1.06 -14.81 0.91
N ILE A 448 -0.24 -15.11 -0.11
CA ILE A 448 -0.67 -15.18 -1.51
C ILE A 448 -1.14 -16.59 -1.85
N ARG A 449 -2.29 -16.71 -2.51
CA ARG A 449 -2.83 -17.95 -3.08
C ARG A 449 -3.04 -17.77 -4.57
N VAL A 450 -2.51 -18.68 -5.37
CA VAL A 450 -2.64 -18.61 -6.84
C VAL A 450 -3.67 -19.64 -7.30
N LEU A 451 -4.69 -19.16 -8.02
CA LEU A 451 -5.70 -19.97 -8.69
C LEU A 451 -5.43 -20.05 -10.19
N GLN A 452 -5.46 -21.25 -10.73
CA GLN A 452 -5.31 -21.52 -12.15
C GLN A 452 -6.54 -22.23 -12.70
N LYS A 453 -6.86 -21.98 -13.96
CA LYS A 453 -7.87 -22.75 -14.69
C LYS A 453 -7.22 -24.04 -15.19
N GLY A 454 -7.75 -25.19 -14.79
CA GLY A 454 -7.38 -26.48 -15.34
C GLY A 454 -7.93 -26.66 -16.76
N ASN A 455 -7.44 -27.69 -17.44
CA ASN A 455 -7.87 -28.05 -18.77
C ASN A 455 -9.17 -28.88 -18.69
N ASP A 456 -10.03 -28.73 -19.69
CA ASP A 456 -11.26 -29.52 -19.86
C ASP A 456 -12.10 -29.62 -18.57
N ASP A 457 -12.22 -30.83 -18.01
CA ASP A 457 -13.09 -31.13 -16.86
C ASP A 457 -12.42 -30.92 -15.50
N GLU A 458 -11.15 -30.48 -15.48
CA GLU A 458 -10.35 -30.35 -14.26
C GLU A 458 -10.79 -29.17 -13.38
N GLY A 459 -11.44 -28.16 -13.98
CA GLY A 459 -11.93 -26.97 -13.27
C GLY A 459 -10.82 -26.11 -12.64
N THR A 460 -11.15 -25.31 -11.63
CA THR A 460 -10.21 -24.44 -10.91
C THR A 460 -9.22 -25.25 -10.05
N ARG A 461 -7.94 -24.84 -10.04
CA ARG A 461 -6.83 -25.45 -9.28
C ARG A 461 -6.13 -24.44 -8.39
N VAL A 462 -5.59 -24.91 -7.27
CA VAL A 462 -4.76 -24.13 -6.33
C VAL A 462 -3.31 -24.55 -6.48
N VAL A 463 -2.41 -23.59 -6.70
CA VAL A 463 -0.97 -23.85 -6.81
C VAL A 463 -0.35 -23.94 -5.40
N LYS A 464 0.18 -25.11 -5.03
CA LYS A 464 0.67 -25.40 -3.67
C LYS A 464 2.08 -24.84 -3.37
N ASP A 465 2.97 -24.76 -4.36
CA ASP A 465 4.39 -24.38 -4.18
C ASP A 465 4.72 -22.90 -4.49
N PHE A 466 3.72 -22.02 -4.43
CA PHE A 466 3.91 -20.61 -4.80
C PHE A 466 5.00 -19.89 -3.97
N ALA A 467 5.01 -20.07 -2.65
CA ALA A 467 5.95 -19.39 -1.75
C ALA A 467 7.43 -19.80 -1.99
N ARG A 468 7.67 -20.97 -2.61
CA ARG A 468 9.02 -21.48 -2.93
C ARG A 468 9.54 -20.95 -4.27
N CYS A 469 8.67 -20.82 -5.26
CA CYS A 469 9.05 -20.34 -6.60
C CYS A 469 9.00 -18.81 -6.76
N ARG A 470 8.56 -18.10 -5.71
CA ARG A 470 8.44 -16.65 -5.46
C ARG A 470 7.84 -15.74 -6.55
N TYR A 471 7.93 -16.03 -7.84
CA TYR A 471 7.37 -15.19 -8.91
C TYR A 471 6.99 -15.93 -10.20
N GLU A 472 7.59 -17.08 -10.52
CA GLU A 472 7.32 -17.79 -11.79
C GLU A 472 5.83 -18.15 -11.99
N PRO A 473 5.10 -18.64 -10.97
CA PRO A 473 3.68 -18.93 -11.12
C PRO A 473 2.83 -17.66 -11.26
N LEU A 474 3.23 -16.51 -10.70
CA LEU A 474 2.54 -15.23 -10.93
C LEU A 474 2.83 -14.71 -12.34
N ARG A 475 4.08 -14.81 -12.81
CA ARG A 475 4.49 -14.40 -14.17
C ARG A 475 3.69 -15.14 -15.23
N SER A 476 3.57 -16.46 -15.08
CA SER A 476 2.76 -17.31 -15.99
C SER A 476 1.26 -17.08 -15.86
N SER A 477 0.76 -16.75 -14.67
CA SER A 477 -0.69 -16.60 -14.41
C SER A 477 -1.25 -15.19 -14.63
N ILE A 478 -0.43 -14.14 -14.57
CA ILE A 478 -0.84 -12.73 -14.72
C ILE A 478 -0.25 -12.10 -15.98
N GLY A 479 0.83 -12.66 -16.53
CA GLY A 479 1.39 -12.33 -17.85
C GLY A 479 2.85 -11.86 -17.82
N PRO A 480 3.56 -11.91 -18.97
CA PRO A 480 4.99 -11.58 -19.07
C PRO A 480 5.37 -10.14 -18.71
N HIS A 481 4.39 -9.22 -18.64
CA HIS A 481 4.62 -7.79 -18.39
C HIS A 481 4.85 -7.44 -16.90
N ILE A 482 4.87 -8.42 -16.01
CA ILE A 482 4.72 -8.19 -14.56
C ILE A 482 5.93 -8.69 -13.75
N GLY A 483 6.77 -9.55 -14.32
CA GLY A 483 7.92 -10.12 -13.60
C GLY A 483 9.18 -9.26 -13.57
N GLU A 484 9.41 -8.44 -14.61
CA GLU A 484 10.73 -7.84 -14.91
C GLU A 484 10.56 -6.58 -15.76
N THR A 485 9.97 -5.53 -15.23
CA THR A 485 9.97 -4.26 -15.97
C THR A 485 10.53 -3.16 -15.10
N VAL A 486 11.69 -2.68 -15.52
CA VAL A 486 12.27 -1.36 -15.24
C VAL A 486 11.24 -0.21 -15.23
N PHE A 487 10.05 -0.40 -15.81
CA PHE A 487 8.99 0.59 -15.89
C PHE A 487 7.93 0.48 -14.77
N ILE A 488 8.08 -0.43 -13.81
CA ILE A 488 7.10 -0.71 -12.75
C ILE A 488 7.71 -0.50 -11.37
N GLY A 489 7.22 0.51 -10.63
CA GLY A 489 7.58 0.75 -9.23
C GLY A 489 7.78 2.23 -8.90
N ASN A 490 7.84 2.54 -7.59
CA ASN A 490 8.15 3.89 -7.11
C ASN A 490 9.65 4.16 -7.08
N CYS A 491 10.43 3.12 -6.78
CA CYS A 491 11.87 3.13 -6.85
C CYS A 491 12.38 1.78 -7.37
N ASN A 492 13.29 1.79 -8.33
CA ASN A 492 13.94 0.59 -8.84
C ASN A 492 15.33 0.45 -8.23
N LEU A 493 15.58 -0.69 -7.60
CA LEU A 493 16.91 -1.14 -7.19
C LEU A 493 17.47 -2.06 -8.27
N MET A 494 18.40 -1.54 -9.07
CA MET A 494 19.10 -2.35 -10.07
C MET A 494 20.18 -3.18 -9.39
N VAL A 495 20.13 -4.50 -9.61
CA VAL A 495 21.12 -5.47 -9.14
C VAL A 495 21.76 -6.18 -10.32
N GLU A 496 22.86 -6.87 -10.11
CA GLU A 496 23.59 -7.53 -11.19
C GLU A 496 22.91 -8.80 -11.64
N GLY A 497 22.42 -9.63 -10.71
CA GLY A 497 21.83 -10.92 -11.04
C GLY A 497 20.58 -11.32 -10.26
N ILE A 498 19.90 -12.36 -10.74
CA ILE A 498 18.76 -13.02 -10.09
C ILE A 498 19.11 -13.56 -8.69
N GLY A 499 20.37 -13.95 -8.44
CA GLY A 499 20.84 -14.39 -7.13
C GLY A 499 20.68 -13.30 -6.07
N ASP A 500 21.17 -12.09 -6.38
CA ASP A 500 21.08 -10.90 -5.55
C ASP A 500 19.62 -10.56 -5.25
N GLN A 501 18.76 -10.62 -6.28
CA GLN A 501 17.33 -10.36 -6.14
C GLN A 501 16.70 -11.31 -5.12
N ILE A 502 17.03 -12.61 -5.19
CA ILE A 502 16.52 -13.63 -4.27
C ILE A 502 17.04 -13.41 -2.85
N LEU A 503 18.34 -13.10 -2.69
CA LEU A 503 18.96 -12.86 -1.38
C LEU A 503 18.38 -11.61 -0.70
N ILE A 504 18.32 -10.48 -1.40
CA ILE A 504 17.82 -9.20 -0.87
C ILE A 504 16.34 -9.33 -0.49
N ALA A 505 15.49 -9.84 -1.40
CA ALA A 505 14.07 -10.04 -1.09
C ALA A 505 13.86 -11.08 0.03
N GLY A 506 14.69 -12.12 0.05
CA GLY A 506 14.73 -13.16 1.07
C GLY A 506 15.03 -12.62 2.46
N ALA A 507 16.14 -11.89 2.57
CA ALA A 507 16.59 -11.27 3.80
C ALA A 507 15.59 -10.23 4.30
N ALA A 508 15.05 -9.37 3.41
CA ALA A 508 14.04 -8.38 3.79
C ALA A 508 12.79 -9.04 4.41
N THR A 509 12.27 -10.09 3.77
CA THR A 509 11.12 -10.86 4.28
C THR A 509 11.45 -11.54 5.61
N TYR A 510 12.65 -12.12 5.73
CA TYR A 510 13.11 -12.78 6.95
C TYR A 510 13.18 -11.81 8.13
N LEU A 511 13.85 -10.67 7.96
CA LEU A 511 14.00 -9.66 9.02
C LEU A 511 12.63 -9.09 9.44
N ARG A 512 11.73 -8.84 8.47
CA ARG A 512 10.37 -8.39 8.76
C ARG A 512 9.58 -9.41 9.58
N SER A 513 9.75 -10.71 9.31
CA SER A 513 9.10 -11.78 10.09
C SER A 513 9.54 -11.83 11.56
N LYS A 514 10.69 -11.23 11.89
CA LYS A 514 11.21 -11.06 13.26
C LYS A 514 10.69 -9.80 13.95
N GLY A 515 9.91 -8.95 13.26
CA GLY A 515 9.43 -7.67 13.80
C GLY A 515 10.50 -6.58 13.87
N ILE A 516 11.53 -6.68 13.03
CA ILE A 516 12.56 -5.65 12.89
C ILE A 516 11.95 -4.41 12.23
N SER A 517 12.40 -3.22 12.64
CA SER A 517 11.93 -1.91 12.12
C SER A 517 12.06 -1.82 10.59
N ASP A 518 11.16 -1.05 9.96
CA ASP A 518 11.18 -0.80 8.51
C ASP A 518 12.43 -0.05 8.05
N LEU A 519 13.12 0.69 8.94
CA LEU A 519 14.40 1.34 8.62
C LEU A 519 15.54 0.34 8.40
N GLU A 520 15.47 -0.80 9.09
CA GLU A 520 16.47 -1.87 9.06
C GLU A 520 16.06 -3.03 8.15
N THR A 521 14.95 -2.89 7.44
CA THR A 521 14.46 -3.85 6.43
C THR A 521 14.17 -3.15 5.12
N LEU A 522 13.88 -3.90 4.06
CA LEU A 522 13.49 -3.33 2.77
C LEU A 522 11.98 -3.48 2.59
N ASP A 523 11.28 -2.42 2.19
CA ASP A 523 9.88 -2.50 1.78
C ASP A 523 9.79 -2.86 0.29
N LEU A 524 9.50 -4.12 0.00
CA LEU A 524 9.39 -4.67 -1.35
C LEU A 524 8.16 -4.15 -2.11
N ASN A 525 7.22 -3.48 -1.43
CA ASN A 525 6.10 -2.80 -2.06
C ASN A 525 6.49 -1.42 -2.61
N GLN A 526 7.50 -0.77 -2.02
CA GLN A 526 8.03 0.53 -2.49
C GLN A 526 9.20 0.36 -3.46
N ILE A 527 10.04 -0.65 -3.25
CA ILE A 527 11.23 -0.93 -4.04
C ILE A 527 10.99 -2.15 -4.93
N THR A 528 11.15 -1.97 -6.24
CA THR A 528 11.22 -3.06 -7.20
C THR A 528 12.69 -3.43 -7.42
N ILE A 529 13.08 -4.65 -7.05
CA ILE A 529 14.42 -5.16 -7.30
C ILE A 529 14.46 -5.71 -8.73
N VAL A 530 15.35 -5.17 -9.56
CA VAL A 530 15.45 -5.45 -10.99
C VAL A 530 16.79 -6.12 -11.28
N ASP A 531 16.73 -7.36 -11.77
CA ASP A 531 17.88 -8.07 -12.33
C ASP A 531 18.30 -7.42 -13.66
N SER A 532 19.58 -7.04 -13.74
CA SER A 532 20.15 -6.43 -14.94
C SER A 532 20.71 -7.44 -15.95
N GLY A 533 20.88 -8.72 -15.58
CA GLY A 533 21.54 -9.73 -16.41
C GLY A 533 23.06 -9.55 -16.48
N GLY A 534 23.66 -9.00 -15.42
CA GLY A 534 25.08 -8.76 -15.21
C GLY A 534 25.46 -7.27 -15.19
N ALA A 535 26.60 -6.94 -14.54
CA ALA A 535 27.12 -5.57 -14.40
C ALA A 535 27.18 -4.77 -15.73
N SER A 536 27.52 -5.45 -16.83
CA SER A 536 27.68 -4.82 -18.15
C SER A 536 26.35 -4.27 -18.72
N GLN A 537 25.22 -4.87 -18.34
CA GLN A 537 23.88 -4.49 -18.82
C GLN A 537 23.19 -3.48 -17.90
N THR A 538 23.67 -3.29 -16.68
CA THR A 538 23.11 -2.36 -15.69
C THR A 538 22.97 -0.94 -16.27
N ARG A 539 23.94 -0.46 -17.06
CA ARG A 539 23.86 0.84 -17.73
C ARG A 539 22.66 0.94 -18.68
N TYR A 540 22.41 -0.11 -19.46
CA TYR A 540 21.31 -0.13 -20.41
C TYR A 540 19.97 -0.11 -19.67
N MET A 541 19.85 -0.89 -18.59
CA MET A 541 18.65 -0.94 -17.76
C MET A 541 18.37 0.40 -17.08
N VAL A 542 19.39 1.05 -16.51
CA VAL A 542 19.27 2.41 -15.95
C VAL A 542 18.88 3.42 -17.03
N TYR A 543 19.43 3.32 -18.24
CA TYR A 543 19.04 4.18 -19.36
C TYR A 543 17.56 4.02 -19.74
N LEU A 544 17.05 2.79 -19.75
CA LEU A 544 15.63 2.51 -19.99
C LEU A 544 14.75 3.10 -18.88
N ALA A 545 15.16 2.94 -17.62
CA ALA A 545 14.45 3.45 -16.44
C ALA A 545 14.32 4.97 -16.47
N CYS A 546 15.42 5.64 -16.85
CA CYS A 546 15.52 7.09 -16.96
C CYS A 546 14.97 7.64 -18.30
N GLY A 547 14.35 6.79 -19.15
CA GLY A 547 13.88 7.09 -20.50
C GLY A 547 12.68 8.04 -20.61
N ARG A 548 12.29 8.39 -21.86
CA ARG A 548 11.47 9.56 -22.31
C ARG A 548 10.01 9.65 -21.82
N HIS A 549 9.71 9.48 -20.54
CA HIS A 549 8.36 9.71 -19.99
C HIS A 549 8.30 10.96 -19.12
N ALA A 550 7.10 11.53 -19.00
CA ALA A 550 6.83 12.73 -18.20
C ALA A 550 7.01 12.51 -16.69
N GLU A 551 7.03 11.24 -16.26
CA GLU A 551 7.24 10.82 -14.88
C GLU A 551 8.55 10.01 -14.81
N GLN A 552 9.59 10.59 -14.20
CA GLN A 552 10.84 9.89 -13.92
C GLN A 552 10.63 8.96 -12.72
N ILE A 553 11.06 7.70 -12.83
CA ILE A 553 11.07 6.73 -11.71
C ILE A 553 12.38 6.93 -10.93
N ALA A 554 12.35 6.78 -9.60
CA ALA A 554 13.56 6.84 -8.79
C ALA A 554 14.41 5.58 -9.05
N VAL A 555 15.70 5.75 -9.32
CA VAL A 555 16.61 4.63 -9.61
C VAL A 555 17.80 4.66 -8.68
N ILE A 556 18.08 3.52 -8.06
CA ILE A 556 19.30 3.25 -7.28
C ILE A 556 19.95 1.98 -7.81
N VAL A 557 21.27 1.87 -7.68
CA VAL A 557 22.05 0.74 -8.22
C VAL A 557 22.90 0.15 -7.11
N LEU A 558 22.87 -1.17 -6.98
CA LEU A 558 23.79 -1.96 -6.15
C LEU A 558 24.68 -2.79 -7.08
N LEU A 559 26.00 -2.72 -6.86
CA LEU A 559 27.01 -3.43 -7.65
C LEU A 559 27.96 -4.18 -6.72
N ASP A 560 28.53 -5.25 -7.25
CA ASP A 560 29.65 -5.95 -6.64
C ASP A 560 30.91 -5.07 -6.70
N SER A 561 31.86 -5.34 -5.81
CA SER A 561 33.15 -4.64 -5.77
C SER A 561 34.23 -5.35 -6.59
N ASP A 562 33.83 -6.05 -7.65
CA ASP A 562 34.74 -6.69 -8.60
C ASP A 562 35.14 -5.72 -9.74
N GLN A 563 35.89 -6.22 -10.72
CA GLN A 563 36.28 -5.42 -11.87
C GLN A 563 35.05 -4.99 -12.69
N SER A 564 34.06 -5.88 -12.86
CA SER A 564 32.87 -5.65 -13.66
C SER A 564 32.00 -4.53 -13.07
N GLY A 565 31.77 -4.56 -11.76
CA GLY A 565 31.03 -3.55 -11.01
C GLY A 565 31.74 -2.18 -11.02
N ASN A 566 33.06 -2.16 -10.89
CA ASN A 566 33.86 -0.93 -11.02
C ASN A 566 33.72 -0.30 -12.41
N GLU A 567 33.78 -1.11 -13.48
CA GLU A 567 33.56 -0.65 -14.84
C GLU A 567 32.12 -0.14 -15.03
N ALA A 568 31.12 -0.84 -14.50
CA ALA A 568 29.71 -0.43 -14.55
C ALA A 568 29.47 0.91 -13.84
N LYS A 569 30.02 1.13 -12.64
CA LYS A 569 29.97 2.41 -11.91
C LYS A 569 30.53 3.56 -12.74
N GLN A 570 31.72 3.37 -13.33
CA GLN A 570 32.33 4.39 -14.20
C GLN A 570 31.46 4.70 -15.42
N GLN A 571 30.83 3.67 -16.00
CA GLN A 571 29.94 3.85 -17.12
C GLN A 571 28.68 4.65 -16.76
N LEU A 572 28.08 4.41 -15.58
CA LEU A 572 26.89 5.12 -15.09
C LEU A 572 27.14 6.61 -14.80
N ILE A 573 28.28 6.91 -14.16
CA ILE A 573 28.69 8.30 -13.84
C ILE A 573 29.08 9.07 -15.11
N GLY A 574 29.63 8.38 -16.12
CA GLY A 574 30.08 8.94 -17.39
C GLY A 574 31.53 9.43 -17.32
N LYS A 575 32.36 9.09 -18.32
CA LYS A 575 33.75 9.54 -18.40
C LYS A 575 33.84 11.06 -18.64
N LYS A 576 34.64 11.78 -17.86
CA LYS A 576 35.13 13.12 -18.22
C LYS A 576 35.88 13.04 -19.57
N GLY A 577 35.25 13.45 -20.67
CA GLY A 577 35.94 13.69 -21.96
C GLY A 577 35.66 12.74 -23.15
N GLY A 578 34.69 11.82 -23.11
CA GLY A 578 34.34 10.95 -24.26
C GLY A 578 33.04 11.36 -24.98
N LYS A 579 32.89 11.09 -26.30
CA LYS A 579 31.74 11.50 -27.15
C LYS A 579 30.34 10.99 -26.74
N HIS A 580 30.21 10.21 -25.67
CA HIS A 580 28.95 9.78 -25.05
C HIS A 580 28.88 10.20 -23.56
N SER A 581 29.04 11.50 -23.30
CA SER A 581 29.36 12.11 -21.99
C SER A 581 28.18 12.55 -21.12
N LYS A 582 26.98 11.95 -21.22
CA LYS A 582 25.90 12.30 -20.29
C LYS A 582 25.88 11.32 -19.12
N SER A 583 26.19 11.82 -17.93
CA SER A 583 25.97 11.10 -16.66
C SER A 583 24.51 10.66 -16.58
N LEU A 584 24.28 9.36 -16.38
CA LEU A 584 22.93 8.78 -16.29
C LEU A 584 22.41 8.85 -14.85
N LEU A 585 23.31 8.73 -13.88
CA LEU A 585 22.99 8.70 -12.46
C LEU A 585 24.08 9.40 -11.65
N LYS A 586 23.68 10.12 -10.58
CA LYS A 586 24.63 10.73 -9.63
C LYS A 586 25.31 9.61 -8.83
N GLU A 587 26.58 9.82 -8.46
CA GLU A 587 27.38 8.86 -7.70
C GLU A 587 26.71 8.42 -6.39
N LYS A 588 26.04 9.33 -5.68
CA LYS A 588 25.30 9.01 -4.43
C LYS A 588 24.16 7.99 -4.56
N PHE A 589 23.72 7.66 -5.78
CA PHE A 589 22.68 6.65 -6.05
C PHE A 589 23.28 5.33 -6.55
N ILE A 590 24.60 5.18 -6.51
CA ILE A 590 25.33 3.97 -6.86
C ILE A 590 26.07 3.49 -5.60
N LEU A 591 25.74 2.29 -5.12
CA LEU A 591 26.37 1.65 -3.99
C LEU A 591 27.18 0.45 -4.48
N GLN A 592 28.45 0.36 -4.07
CA GLN A 592 29.22 -0.88 -4.20
C GLN A 592 29.31 -1.56 -2.83
N LEU A 593 29.28 -2.89 -2.78
CA LEU A 593 29.34 -3.63 -1.51
C LEU A 593 30.61 -3.32 -0.70
N GLY A 594 31.73 -3.08 -1.37
CA GLY A 594 33.00 -2.65 -0.77
C GLY A 594 32.96 -1.30 -0.08
N ASP A 595 32.00 -0.42 -0.41
CA ASP A 595 31.81 0.86 0.29
C ASP A 595 31.37 0.64 1.76
N LEU A 596 30.86 -0.56 2.09
CA LEU A 596 30.38 -0.96 3.43
C LEU A 596 31.28 -2.00 4.11
N LYS A 597 32.48 -2.26 3.58
CA LYS A 597 33.39 -3.32 4.05
C LYS A 597 33.69 -3.24 5.55
N GLU A 598 33.90 -2.05 6.09
CA GLU A 598 34.22 -1.83 7.52
C GLU A 598 33.02 -2.04 8.45
N GLU A 599 31.80 -1.94 7.93
CA GLU A 599 30.57 -2.10 8.70
C GLU A 599 30.08 -3.56 8.74
N PHE A 600 30.54 -4.37 7.77
CA PHE A 600 30.22 -5.79 7.67
C PHE A 600 31.10 -6.65 8.58
N LYS A 601 30.48 -7.68 9.16
CA LYS A 601 31.19 -8.78 9.82
C LYS A 601 31.51 -9.84 8.78
N LEU A 602 32.68 -9.71 8.15
CA LEU A 602 33.16 -10.62 7.11
C LEU A 602 33.96 -11.77 7.70
N VAL A 603 34.05 -12.86 6.92
CA VAL A 603 34.68 -14.12 7.30
C VAL A 603 36.21 -14.00 7.48
N SER A 604 36.86 -13.08 6.76
CA SER A 604 38.29 -12.82 6.87
C SER A 604 38.58 -11.32 7.02
N GLU A 605 39.48 -10.96 7.94
CA GLU A 605 40.00 -9.59 8.08
C GLU A 605 40.80 -9.16 6.83
N ASN A 606 41.29 -10.14 6.05
CA ASN A 606 41.97 -9.96 4.77
C ASN A 606 41.05 -10.17 3.56
N ALA A 607 39.73 -10.02 3.72
CA ALA A 607 38.79 -10.15 2.60
C ALA A 607 39.27 -9.28 1.43
N THR A 608 39.23 -9.85 0.22
CA THR A 608 39.71 -9.26 -1.02
C THR A 608 39.18 -7.82 -1.24
N GLU A 609 39.84 -7.04 -2.10
CA GLU A 609 39.23 -5.80 -2.62
C GLU A 609 37.89 -6.09 -3.33
N LYS A 610 37.71 -7.35 -3.76
CA LYS A 610 36.49 -7.89 -4.37
C LYS A 610 35.54 -8.41 -3.28
N ILE A 611 34.32 -7.90 -3.27
CA ILE A 611 33.24 -8.34 -2.39
C ILE A 611 31.99 -8.50 -3.27
N GLU A 612 31.44 -9.70 -3.27
CA GLU A 612 30.14 -10.05 -3.85
C GLU A 612 29.08 -10.20 -2.75
N ILE A 613 27.80 -10.22 -3.13
CA ILE A 613 26.71 -10.32 -2.16
C ILE A 613 26.72 -11.65 -1.37
N GLU A 614 27.31 -12.70 -1.92
CA GLU A 614 27.44 -13.98 -1.20
C GLU A 614 28.53 -13.92 -0.11
N ASP A 615 29.49 -12.99 -0.20
CA ASP A 615 30.58 -12.87 0.77
C ASP A 615 30.14 -12.21 2.09
N ILE A 616 29.01 -11.49 2.09
CA ILE A 616 28.43 -10.93 3.32
C ILE A 616 27.61 -11.97 4.10
N ILE A 617 27.50 -13.20 3.60
CA ILE A 617 26.79 -14.32 4.25
C ILE A 617 27.78 -15.13 5.10
N PRO A 618 27.45 -15.48 6.36
CA PRO A 618 28.27 -16.35 7.19
C PRO A 618 28.54 -17.73 6.57
N LEU A 619 29.76 -18.26 6.76
CA LEU A 619 30.17 -19.55 6.18
C LEU A 619 29.28 -20.72 6.59
N GLU A 620 28.81 -20.73 7.83
CA GLU A 620 27.98 -21.79 8.36
C GLU A 620 26.68 -21.92 7.55
N ILE A 621 26.12 -20.78 7.14
CA ILE A 621 24.93 -20.72 6.30
C ILE A 621 25.28 -21.14 4.87
N CYS A 622 26.40 -20.65 4.32
CA CYS A 622 26.84 -20.99 2.96
C CYS A 622 27.08 -22.50 2.80
N VAL A 623 27.78 -23.13 3.74
CA VAL A 623 28.06 -24.58 3.70
C VAL A 623 26.78 -25.39 3.78
N GLU A 624 25.87 -25.07 4.70
CA GLU A 624 24.61 -25.81 4.82
C GLU A 624 23.66 -25.55 3.65
N ALA A 625 23.66 -24.34 3.08
CA ALA A 625 22.92 -24.01 1.86
C ALA A 625 23.43 -24.82 0.67
N THR A 626 24.76 -24.95 0.51
CA THR A 626 25.38 -25.78 -0.51
C THR A 626 25.00 -27.25 -0.34
N LYS A 627 25.07 -27.79 0.88
CA LYS A 627 24.63 -29.17 1.14
C LYS A 627 23.15 -29.38 0.82
N MET A 628 22.29 -28.41 1.14
CA MET A 628 20.87 -28.50 0.78
C MET A 628 20.66 -28.43 -0.74
N TYR A 629 21.38 -27.55 -1.43
CA TYR A 629 21.33 -27.45 -2.89
C TYR A 629 21.73 -28.77 -3.56
N LEU A 630 22.86 -29.36 -3.16
CA LEU A 630 23.36 -30.63 -3.68
C LEU A 630 22.37 -31.79 -3.40
N ARG A 631 21.71 -31.79 -2.23
CA ARG A 631 20.64 -32.76 -1.91
C ARG A 631 19.41 -32.60 -2.79
N GLU A 632 18.91 -31.38 -2.97
CA GLU A 632 17.67 -31.15 -3.72
C GLU A 632 17.85 -31.35 -5.23
N PHE A 633 18.95 -30.83 -5.79
CA PHE A 633 19.18 -30.86 -7.24
C PHE A 633 19.87 -32.13 -7.72
N LEU A 634 20.88 -32.63 -6.99
CA LEU A 634 21.69 -33.78 -7.41
C LEU A 634 21.31 -35.08 -6.67
N LYS A 635 20.41 -35.03 -5.69
CA LYS A 635 19.95 -36.20 -4.90
C LYS A 635 21.08 -36.96 -4.20
N ILE A 636 22.15 -36.27 -3.83
CA ILE A 636 23.31 -36.82 -3.13
C ILE A 636 22.95 -37.13 -1.66
N ASN A 637 23.49 -38.22 -1.11
CA ASN A 637 23.20 -38.65 0.27
C ASN A 637 23.99 -37.83 1.32
N ASP A 638 23.47 -37.70 2.54
CA ASP A 638 24.10 -36.93 3.63
C ASP A 638 25.54 -37.40 3.94
N ASN A 639 25.81 -38.71 3.90
CA ASN A 639 27.12 -39.28 4.20
C ASN A 639 28.19 -38.91 3.15
N GLU A 640 27.78 -38.60 1.92
CA GLU A 640 28.68 -38.23 0.82
C GLU A 640 29.06 -36.74 0.87
N LEU A 641 28.39 -35.94 1.70
CA LEU A 641 28.58 -34.49 1.82
C LEU A 641 29.32 -34.06 3.10
N GLU A 642 29.82 -35.02 3.90
CA GLU A 642 30.55 -34.74 5.15
C GLU A 642 31.88 -34.02 4.92
N PHE A 643 32.47 -34.12 3.72
CA PHE A 643 33.72 -33.45 3.38
C PHE A 643 33.60 -31.92 3.37
N LEU A 644 32.41 -31.38 3.08
CA LEU A 644 32.18 -29.95 2.98
C LEU A 644 32.02 -29.34 4.39
N THR A 645 33.12 -28.79 4.90
CA THR A 645 33.22 -28.21 6.25
C THR A 645 33.63 -26.74 6.21
N GLU A 646 33.23 -25.98 7.23
CA GLU A 646 33.54 -24.55 7.39
C GLU A 646 35.05 -24.27 7.33
N ASN A 647 35.85 -25.13 7.99
CA ASN A 647 37.30 -25.02 8.01
C ASN A 647 37.93 -25.20 6.62
N LEU A 648 37.39 -26.11 5.82
CA LEU A 648 37.89 -26.36 4.46
C LEU A 648 37.62 -25.15 3.56
N VAL A 649 36.41 -24.59 3.61
CA VAL A 649 36.05 -23.39 2.85
C VAL A 649 36.88 -22.19 3.32
N SER A 650 37.01 -21.97 4.63
CA SER A 650 37.82 -20.89 5.21
C SER A 650 39.29 -20.93 4.74
N SER A 651 39.87 -22.12 4.59
CA SER A 651 41.26 -22.29 4.11
C SER A 651 41.49 -21.81 2.68
N LYS A 652 40.43 -21.72 1.86
CA LYS A 652 40.46 -21.39 0.44
C LYS A 652 40.00 -19.96 0.13
N ILE A 653 39.46 -19.21 1.10
CA ILE A 653 38.88 -17.87 0.89
C ILE A 653 39.92 -16.74 0.78
N ALA A 654 41.18 -16.97 1.16
CA ALA A 654 42.18 -15.91 1.33
C ALA A 654 42.43 -15.00 0.09
N SER A 655 42.05 -15.42 -1.13
CA SER A 655 42.21 -14.63 -2.36
C SER A 655 41.05 -14.70 -3.35
N GLN A 656 39.90 -15.27 -2.96
CA GLN A 656 38.75 -15.49 -3.84
C GLN A 656 37.43 -15.39 -3.07
N THR A 657 36.31 -15.31 -3.79
CA THR A 657 34.97 -15.21 -3.19
C THR A 657 34.57 -16.53 -2.54
N VAL A 658 33.56 -16.49 -1.67
CA VAL A 658 33.03 -17.69 -0.99
C VAL A 658 32.53 -18.72 -2.00
N LEU A 659 31.84 -18.27 -3.05
CA LEU A 659 31.35 -19.18 -4.11
C LEU A 659 32.48 -19.78 -4.93
N ASP A 660 33.50 -19.00 -5.30
CA ASP A 660 34.67 -19.51 -6.02
C ASP A 660 35.41 -20.57 -5.20
N ALA A 661 35.54 -20.35 -3.89
CA ALA A 661 36.15 -21.32 -2.98
C ALA A 661 35.33 -22.62 -2.88
N ILE A 662 33.99 -22.53 -2.84
CA ILE A 662 33.10 -23.69 -2.85
C ILE A 662 33.21 -24.45 -4.18
N ASP A 663 33.20 -23.75 -5.31
CA ASP A 663 33.33 -24.36 -6.64
C ASP A 663 34.70 -25.02 -6.83
N GLU A 664 35.78 -24.46 -6.28
CA GLU A 664 37.10 -25.10 -6.26
C GLU A 664 37.06 -26.41 -5.46
N ILE A 665 36.47 -26.42 -4.27
CA ILE A 665 36.34 -27.62 -3.44
C ILE A 665 35.50 -28.68 -4.15
N LEU A 666 34.41 -28.31 -4.83
CA LEU A 666 33.58 -29.27 -5.56
C LEU A 666 34.29 -29.87 -6.77
N LYS A 667 35.20 -29.13 -7.44
CA LYS A 667 36.04 -29.65 -8.53
C LYS A 667 37.02 -30.72 -8.06
N ASP A 668 37.44 -30.68 -6.80
CA ASP A 668 38.31 -31.71 -6.21
C ASP A 668 37.58 -33.06 -6.03
N TYR A 669 36.25 -33.11 -6.18
CA TYR A 669 35.42 -34.31 -6.07
C TYR A 669 34.54 -34.54 -7.31
N PRO A 670 35.13 -34.75 -8.50
CA PRO A 670 34.40 -34.83 -9.77
C PRO A 670 33.44 -36.03 -9.86
N ASP A 671 33.73 -37.12 -9.14
CA ASP A 671 32.90 -38.34 -9.13
C ASP A 671 31.50 -38.14 -8.50
N LEU A 672 31.31 -37.07 -7.72
CA LEU A 672 30.04 -36.73 -7.06
C LEU A 672 29.24 -35.65 -7.81
N VAL A 673 29.89 -34.92 -8.72
CA VAL A 673 29.40 -33.64 -9.24
C VAL A 673 29.83 -33.49 -10.72
N GLU A 674 29.32 -34.33 -11.61
CA GLU A 674 29.41 -34.07 -13.05
C GLU A 674 28.59 -32.80 -13.37
N ASP A 675 29.23 -31.79 -13.96
CA ASP A 675 28.63 -30.54 -14.49
C ASP A 675 28.05 -29.50 -13.51
N SER A 676 28.21 -29.64 -12.18
CA SER A 676 27.63 -28.66 -11.25
C SER A 676 28.62 -27.55 -10.86
N LYS A 677 28.54 -26.41 -11.56
CA LYS A 677 29.14 -25.14 -11.10
C LYS A 677 28.08 -24.37 -10.32
N ILE A 678 28.24 -24.25 -9.00
CA ILE A 678 27.31 -23.47 -8.17
C ILE A 678 27.43 -21.99 -8.53
N GLY A 679 28.61 -21.52 -8.93
CA GLY A 679 28.83 -20.20 -9.49
C GLY A 679 28.01 -19.89 -10.75
N GLU A 680 27.59 -20.90 -11.52
CA GLU A 680 26.68 -20.71 -12.68
C GLU A 680 25.19 -20.76 -12.30
N ASN A 681 24.84 -21.26 -11.11
CA ASN A 681 23.48 -21.27 -10.58
C ASN A 681 23.36 -20.53 -9.23
N LYS A 682 23.83 -19.27 -9.19
CA LYS A 682 23.68 -18.36 -8.03
C LYS A 682 22.24 -18.30 -7.51
N ALA A 683 21.23 -18.41 -8.38
CA ALA A 683 19.82 -18.44 -8.00
C ALA A 683 19.46 -19.64 -7.12
N GLY A 684 19.95 -20.84 -7.47
CA GLY A 684 19.75 -22.07 -6.70
C GLY A 684 20.39 -21.99 -5.32
N PHE A 685 21.62 -21.47 -5.25
CA PHE A 685 22.31 -21.21 -3.98
C PHE A 685 21.54 -20.22 -3.10
N ALA A 686 21.19 -19.05 -3.64
CA ALA A 686 20.44 -18.01 -2.94
C ALA A 686 19.12 -18.51 -2.33
N ARG A 687 18.36 -19.35 -3.06
CA ARG A 687 17.14 -19.97 -2.52
C ARG A 687 17.41 -20.83 -1.30
N ASN A 688 18.47 -21.64 -1.34
CA ASN A 688 18.84 -22.53 -0.25
C ASN A 688 19.35 -21.77 0.97
N VAL A 689 20.09 -20.67 0.79
CA VAL A 689 20.47 -19.75 1.88
C VAL A 689 19.23 -19.30 2.66
N ILE A 690 18.21 -18.80 1.95
CA ILE A 690 16.96 -18.33 2.57
C ILE A 690 16.20 -19.48 3.24
N GLN A 691 16.22 -20.69 2.68
CA GLN A 691 15.62 -21.86 3.34
C GLN A 691 16.33 -22.22 4.64
N VAL A 692 17.67 -22.24 4.65
CA VAL A 692 18.48 -22.51 5.84
C VAL A 692 18.15 -21.52 6.96
N ILE A 693 18.14 -20.22 6.65
CA ILE A 693 17.85 -19.17 7.63
C ILE A 693 16.42 -19.31 8.19
N ASN A 694 15.43 -19.57 7.34
CA ASN A 694 14.05 -19.81 7.78
C ASN A 694 13.89 -21.08 8.62
N LYS A 695 14.68 -22.12 8.33
CA LYS A 695 14.68 -23.38 9.09
C LYS A 695 15.32 -23.16 10.47
N TRP A 696 16.51 -22.56 10.50
CA TRP A 696 17.26 -22.27 11.72
C TRP A 696 16.47 -21.35 12.63
N SER A 697 15.92 -20.25 12.12
CA SER A 697 15.15 -19.30 12.92
C SER A 697 13.88 -19.86 13.59
N LYS A 698 13.34 -20.98 13.10
CA LYS A 698 12.17 -21.67 13.66
C LYS A 698 12.53 -22.79 14.65
N GLN A 699 13.79 -23.20 14.72
CA GLN A 699 14.25 -24.25 15.63
C GLN A 699 14.34 -23.73 17.07
N LYS A 700 13.87 -24.53 18.04
CA LYS A 700 13.87 -24.15 19.47
C LYS A 700 15.24 -24.27 20.14
N ASN A 701 16.09 -25.18 19.66
CA ASN A 701 17.42 -25.46 20.23
C ASN A 701 18.47 -25.30 19.12
N LEU A 702 18.89 -24.06 18.83
CA LEU A 702 20.00 -23.82 17.92
C LEU A 702 21.34 -24.03 18.63
N ASN A 703 22.32 -24.51 17.88
CA ASN A 703 23.71 -24.52 18.35
C ASN A 703 24.26 -23.09 18.41
N THR A 704 25.22 -22.82 19.29
CA THR A 704 25.83 -21.49 19.46
C THR A 704 26.37 -20.92 18.14
N ASN A 705 27.03 -21.75 17.32
CA ASN A 705 27.54 -21.34 16.00
C ASN A 705 26.41 -20.91 15.06
N GLN A 706 25.32 -21.68 14.98
CA GLN A 706 24.18 -21.35 14.13
C GLN A 706 23.50 -20.04 14.57
N SER A 707 23.36 -19.83 15.88
CA SER A 707 22.82 -18.58 16.42
C SER A 707 23.73 -17.39 16.11
N ASN A 708 25.05 -17.56 16.19
CA ASN A 708 26.00 -16.50 15.87
C ASN A 708 25.96 -16.16 14.37
N ALA A 709 25.93 -17.18 13.51
CA ALA A 709 25.78 -17.02 12.06
C ALA A 709 24.51 -16.25 11.72
N LEU A 710 23.36 -16.59 12.31
CA LEU A 710 22.12 -15.81 12.13
C LEU A 710 22.28 -14.35 12.54
N ASN A 711 22.92 -14.07 13.68
CA ASN A 711 23.13 -12.69 14.14
C ASN A 711 24.07 -11.89 13.20
N ILE A 712 25.09 -12.54 12.64
CA ILE A 712 26.00 -11.93 11.66
C ILE A 712 25.24 -11.64 10.35
N PHE A 713 24.46 -12.61 9.86
CA PHE A 713 23.60 -12.42 8.69
C PHE A 713 22.63 -11.26 8.88
N GLU A 714 21.94 -11.21 10.03
CA GLU A 714 21.03 -10.13 10.37
C GLU A 714 21.75 -8.78 10.43
N HIS A 715 22.91 -8.69 11.07
CA HIS A 715 23.71 -7.47 11.13
C HIS A 715 24.09 -6.95 9.74
N ASN A 716 24.66 -7.81 8.89
CA ASN A 716 25.15 -7.42 7.57
C ASN A 716 24.00 -6.93 6.66
N PHE A 717 22.88 -7.66 6.61
CA PHE A 717 21.74 -7.24 5.79
C PHE A 717 21.01 -6.01 6.35
N LYS A 718 20.95 -5.81 7.67
CA LYS A 718 20.43 -4.56 8.26
C LYS A 718 21.28 -3.36 7.85
N THR A 719 22.60 -3.49 7.89
CA THR A 719 23.54 -2.44 7.43
C THR A 719 23.28 -2.09 5.96
N LEU A 720 23.20 -3.10 5.10
CA LEU A 720 22.89 -2.92 3.67
C LEU A 720 21.54 -2.20 3.48
N PHE A 721 20.49 -2.65 4.17
CA PHE A 721 19.14 -2.08 4.03
C PHE A 721 19.03 -0.65 4.55
N ARG A 722 19.70 -0.29 5.66
CA ARG A 722 19.75 1.11 6.12
C ARG A 722 20.30 2.04 5.02
N LYS A 723 21.39 1.62 4.36
CA LYS A 723 21.99 2.40 3.26
C LYS A 723 21.07 2.50 2.05
N LEU A 724 20.47 1.38 1.63
CA LEU A 724 19.53 1.36 0.50
C LEU A 724 18.26 2.20 0.77
N ASN A 725 17.73 2.18 1.99
CA ASN A 725 16.57 3.00 2.39
C ASN A 725 16.89 4.50 2.38
N SER A 726 18.09 4.91 2.82
CA SER A 726 18.54 6.30 2.69
C SER A 726 18.63 6.73 1.22
N MET A 727 19.26 5.90 0.37
CA MET A 727 19.38 6.19 -1.06
C MET A 727 18.01 6.27 -1.75
N GLN A 728 17.09 5.36 -1.43
CA GLN A 728 15.73 5.33 -1.97
C GLN A 728 14.95 6.61 -1.60
N ARG A 729 14.97 7.03 -0.32
CA ARG A 729 14.31 8.26 0.12
C ARG A 729 14.87 9.48 -0.61
N SER A 730 16.20 9.60 -0.68
CA SER A 730 16.87 10.69 -1.39
C SER A 730 16.53 10.70 -2.90
N ALA A 731 16.46 9.53 -3.54
CA ALA A 731 16.13 9.40 -4.95
C ALA A 731 14.68 9.83 -5.25
N GLN A 732 13.72 9.46 -4.40
CA GLN A 732 12.32 9.85 -4.54
C GLN A 732 12.08 11.34 -4.28
N GLN A 733 12.73 11.92 -3.27
CA GLN A 733 12.59 13.34 -2.96
C GLN A 733 13.08 14.24 -4.10
N LYS A 734 14.12 13.82 -4.84
CA LYS A 734 14.64 14.55 -6.01
C LYS A 734 13.60 14.72 -7.12
N LEU A 735 12.62 13.82 -7.23
CA LEU A 735 11.53 13.93 -8.22
C LEU A 735 10.53 15.05 -7.89
N THR A 736 10.58 15.61 -6.67
CA THR A 736 9.66 16.66 -6.22
C THR A 736 10.27 18.06 -6.42
N ASN A 737 9.71 18.82 -7.37
CA ASN A 737 10.10 20.21 -7.68
C ASN A 737 9.51 21.21 -6.66
N GLU A 738 10.06 21.25 -5.44
CA GLU A 738 9.71 22.22 -4.38
C GLU A 738 10.93 23.05 -3.96
N LYS A 739 10.74 24.29 -3.51
CA LYS A 739 11.81 25.13 -2.93
C LYS A 739 12.25 24.58 -1.56
N LEU A 740 13.53 24.72 -1.21
CA LEU A 740 14.14 24.18 0.03
C LEU A 740 13.33 24.48 1.29
N SER A 741 13.01 25.74 1.55
CA SER A 741 12.24 26.17 2.72
C SER A 741 10.83 25.58 2.77
N GLN A 742 10.19 25.39 1.61
CA GLN A 742 8.88 24.76 1.51
C GLN A 742 8.94 23.26 1.80
N LYS A 743 10.02 22.58 1.40
CA LYS A 743 10.24 21.15 1.68
C LYS A 743 10.38 20.87 3.18
N ILE A 744 11.21 21.67 3.87
CA ILE A 744 11.44 21.52 5.32
C ILE A 744 10.15 21.83 6.10
N ASP A 745 9.46 22.93 5.77
CA ASP A 745 8.18 23.28 6.41
C ASP A 745 7.11 22.21 6.17
N ARG A 746 7.07 21.62 4.98
CA ARG A 746 6.15 20.52 4.66
C ARG A 746 6.42 19.31 5.54
N LEU A 747 7.66 18.80 5.58
CA LEU A 747 8.03 17.63 6.38
C LEU A 747 7.68 17.82 7.87
N LYS A 748 7.95 19.01 8.42
CA LYS A 748 7.57 19.35 9.80
C LYS A 748 6.07 19.32 10.03
N LYS A 749 5.30 20.04 9.20
CA LYS A 749 3.83 20.10 9.32
C LYS A 749 3.22 18.71 9.18
N GLU A 750 3.72 17.95 8.22
CA GLU A 750 3.31 16.57 7.98
C GLU A 750 3.54 15.70 9.21
N PHE A 751 4.75 15.75 9.81
CA PHE A 751 5.04 15.00 11.03
C PHE A 751 4.12 15.38 12.20
N ILE A 752 3.82 16.67 12.37
CA ILE A 752 2.92 17.15 13.44
C ILE A 752 1.48 16.67 13.22
N ILE A 753 1.03 16.58 11.96
CA ILE A 753 -0.30 16.05 11.60
C ILE A 753 -0.34 14.53 11.77
N LEU A 754 0.70 13.81 11.34
CA LEU A 754 0.87 12.37 11.49
C LEU A 754 0.84 11.95 12.96
N HIS A 755 1.49 12.74 13.82
CA HIS A 755 1.70 12.45 15.22
C HIS A 755 1.12 13.57 16.10
N PRO A 756 -0.21 13.66 16.29
CA PRO A 756 -0.81 14.74 17.05
C PRO A 756 -0.46 14.67 18.55
N TYR A 757 -0.35 13.47 19.12
CA TYR A 757 -0.18 13.27 20.57
C TYR A 757 1.15 12.61 20.96
N SER A 758 1.69 11.74 20.13
CA SER A 758 2.95 11.02 20.36
C SER A 758 3.53 10.53 19.03
N ALA A 759 4.85 10.39 18.95
CA ALA A 759 5.56 9.73 17.86
C ALA A 759 6.54 8.70 18.42
N MET A 760 6.84 7.65 17.65
CA MET A 760 7.95 6.76 17.97
C MET A 760 9.29 7.47 17.69
N ARG A 761 10.35 7.04 18.38
CA ARG A 761 11.70 7.58 18.13
C ARG A 761 12.14 7.35 16.70
N GLU A 762 11.75 6.22 16.11
CA GLU A 762 11.90 5.91 14.68
C GLU A 762 11.31 7.00 13.77
N ASP A 763 10.09 7.47 14.03
CA ASP A 763 9.45 8.51 13.23
C ASP A 763 10.22 9.83 13.31
N GLY A 764 10.76 10.14 14.50
CA GLY A 764 11.62 11.30 14.72
C GLY A 764 12.93 11.23 13.92
N ILE A 765 13.60 10.07 13.91
CA ILE A 765 14.82 9.85 13.12
C ILE A 765 14.53 10.04 11.63
N ARG A 766 13.46 9.42 11.13
CA ARG A 766 13.04 9.52 9.72
C ARG A 766 12.86 10.96 9.28
N LEU A 767 12.21 11.78 10.11
CA LEU A 767 12.02 13.20 9.84
C LEU A 767 13.37 13.94 9.77
N LEU A 768 14.23 13.75 10.77
CA LEU A 768 15.50 14.48 10.87
C LEU A 768 16.50 14.08 9.78
N GLU A 769 16.56 12.80 9.41
CA GLU A 769 17.32 12.34 8.24
C GLU A 769 16.80 12.95 6.95
N ALA A 770 15.47 12.96 6.74
CA ALA A 770 14.90 13.55 5.54
C ALA A 770 15.21 15.05 5.42
N ILE A 771 15.23 15.79 6.54
CA ILE A 771 15.66 17.20 6.55
C ILE A 771 17.16 17.30 6.23
N GLY A 772 18.01 16.44 6.82
CA GLY A 772 19.44 16.39 6.53
C GLY A 772 19.77 16.12 5.06
N ASP A 773 19.15 15.11 4.46
CA ASP A 773 19.33 14.74 3.05
C ASP A 773 18.97 15.90 2.10
N ILE A 774 17.91 16.66 2.45
CA ILE A 774 17.49 17.84 1.70
C ILE A 774 18.55 18.94 1.76
N LEU A 775 19.17 19.16 2.93
CA LEU A 775 20.20 20.19 3.09
C LEU A 775 21.47 19.83 2.31
N GLU A 776 21.92 18.57 2.37
CA GLU A 776 23.07 18.09 1.60
C GLU A 776 22.89 18.30 0.09
N ASP A 777 21.69 18.08 -0.44
CA ASP A 777 21.38 18.25 -1.86
C ASP A 777 21.37 19.70 -2.34
N ASN A 778 21.29 20.66 -1.42
CA ASN A 778 21.23 22.11 -1.70
C ASN A 778 22.47 22.86 -1.19
N ARG A 779 23.61 22.15 -0.98
CA ARG A 779 24.92 22.75 -0.66
C ARG A 779 25.50 23.52 -1.87
N ASP A 780 24.80 24.57 -2.30
CA ASP A 780 25.37 25.62 -3.14
C ASP A 780 26.09 26.65 -2.26
N LYS A 781 27.15 27.28 -2.78
CA LYS A 781 28.07 28.13 -2.01
C LYS A 781 27.43 29.36 -1.32
N GLU A 782 26.18 29.70 -1.63
CA GLU A 782 25.45 30.86 -1.05
C GLU A 782 24.61 30.51 0.21
N LEU A 783 24.46 29.24 0.62
CA LEU A 783 23.58 28.84 1.76
C LEU A 783 24.29 28.04 2.87
N MET A 784 25.63 27.99 2.89
CA MET A 784 26.39 27.09 3.78
C MET A 784 26.16 27.37 5.27
N ILE A 785 26.13 28.63 5.69
CA ILE A 785 25.95 29.01 7.11
C ILE A 785 24.55 28.67 7.62
N GLU A 786 23.54 28.83 6.76
CA GLU A 786 22.15 28.44 7.06
C GLU A 786 22.06 26.93 7.29
N ILE A 787 22.68 26.15 6.40
CA ILE A 787 22.70 24.68 6.43
C ILE A 787 23.41 24.18 7.69
N GLU A 788 24.59 24.71 8.02
CA GLU A 788 25.36 24.29 9.21
C GLU A 788 24.61 24.56 10.52
N LYS A 789 23.90 25.70 10.63
CA LYS A 789 23.08 26.00 11.81
C LYS A 789 21.89 25.06 11.94
N ILE A 790 21.27 24.66 10.82
CA ILE A 790 20.19 23.68 10.83
C ILE A 790 20.71 22.28 11.21
N GLU A 791 21.85 21.85 10.66
CA GLU A 791 22.49 20.56 10.98
C GLU A 791 22.82 20.44 12.48
N ASN A 792 23.35 21.51 13.08
CA ASN A 792 23.61 21.56 14.52
C ASN A 792 22.34 21.40 15.36
N GLN A 793 21.24 22.04 14.97
CA GLN A 793 19.96 21.88 15.67
C GLN A 793 19.39 20.47 15.52
N ILE A 794 19.57 19.83 14.36
CA ILE A 794 19.19 18.43 14.14
C ILE A 794 19.98 17.51 15.08
N GLN A 795 21.29 17.70 15.21
CA GLN A 795 22.12 16.91 16.13
C GLN A 795 21.71 17.09 17.59
N ASN A 796 21.41 18.33 18.01
CA ASN A 796 20.91 18.60 19.36
C ASN A 796 19.62 17.82 19.64
N LEU A 797 18.65 17.85 18.71
CA LEU A 797 17.41 17.09 18.83
C LEU A 797 17.64 15.58 18.91
N ARG A 798 18.56 15.02 18.12
CA ARG A 798 18.89 13.58 18.21
C ARG A 798 19.41 13.21 19.59
N ARG A 799 20.29 14.05 20.15
CA ARG A 799 20.93 13.81 21.45
C ARG A 799 19.97 14.01 22.61
N ASP A 800 19.24 15.13 22.63
CA ASP A 800 18.38 15.54 23.74
C ASP A 800 17.22 14.55 23.96
N TYR A 801 16.69 14.00 22.86
CA TYR A 801 15.57 13.05 22.88
C TYR A 801 16.00 11.58 22.71
N LYS A 802 17.32 11.30 22.72
CA LYS A 802 17.92 9.95 22.65
C LYS A 802 17.32 9.08 21.55
N LEU A 803 17.09 9.65 20.37
CA LEU A 803 16.31 9.02 19.31
C LEU A 803 16.94 7.70 18.83
N GLU A 804 18.27 7.58 18.90
CA GLU A 804 19.04 6.40 18.45
C GLU A 804 19.04 5.23 19.46
N THR A 805 18.46 5.42 20.64
CA THR A 805 18.28 4.33 21.62
C THR A 805 16.88 3.73 21.51
N ASP A 806 16.77 2.41 21.34
CA ASP A 806 15.51 1.64 21.29
C ASP A 806 14.40 2.32 20.46
N MET A 807 14.55 2.26 19.14
CA MET A 807 13.78 3.06 18.17
C MET A 807 12.26 2.80 18.17
N ASN A 808 11.83 1.65 18.71
CA ASN A 808 10.43 1.24 18.81
C ASN A 808 9.70 1.87 20.01
N THR A 809 10.38 2.68 20.81
CA THR A 809 9.81 3.38 21.95
C THR A 809 9.30 4.78 21.56
N ALA A 810 8.36 5.32 22.34
CA ALA A 810 7.87 6.69 22.13
C ALA A 810 8.95 7.73 22.48
N ILE A 811 8.89 8.91 21.85
CA ILE A 811 9.75 10.04 22.19
C ILE A 811 9.38 10.57 23.59
N ASP A 812 10.35 10.62 24.50
CA ASP A 812 10.19 11.17 25.84
C ASP A 812 10.07 12.71 25.76
N ASP A 813 9.00 13.30 26.30
CA ASP A 813 8.64 14.74 26.13
C ASP A 813 8.38 15.18 24.67
N TYR A 814 7.41 14.51 24.04
CA TYR A 814 6.94 14.86 22.71
C TYR A 814 6.50 16.34 22.51
N PRO A 815 5.85 17.03 23.47
CA PRO A 815 5.59 18.46 23.37
C PRO A 815 6.86 19.31 23.28
N GLY A 816 7.90 18.97 24.05
CA GLY A 816 9.23 19.58 23.93
C GLY A 816 9.83 19.37 22.54
N PHE A 817 9.76 18.14 22.03
CA PHE A 817 10.26 17.78 20.70
C PHE A 817 9.58 18.60 19.58
N LYS A 818 8.25 18.78 19.65
CA LYS A 818 7.50 19.64 18.72
C LYS A 818 8.00 21.08 18.73
N LYS A 819 8.27 21.64 19.91
CA LYS A 819 8.80 23.00 20.05
C LYS A 819 10.21 23.11 19.46
N GLY A 820 11.05 22.09 19.65
CA GLY A 820 12.38 22.00 19.06
C GLY A 820 12.38 21.88 17.52
N LEU A 821 11.38 21.18 16.95
CA LEU A 821 11.17 21.19 15.49
C LEU A 821 10.79 22.58 14.97
N GLU A 822 10.07 23.38 15.74
CA GLU A 822 9.76 24.76 15.33
C GLU A 822 11.02 25.63 15.22
N THR A 823 11.96 25.50 16.16
CA THR A 823 13.23 26.24 16.14
C THR A 823 14.11 25.95 14.93
N ILE A 824 14.02 24.76 14.30
CA ILE A 824 14.75 24.44 13.05
C ILE A 824 14.45 25.48 11.94
N LYS A 825 13.21 25.96 11.84
CA LYS A 825 12.81 26.93 10.81
C LYS A 825 13.41 28.31 11.05
N TYR A 826 13.48 28.72 12.32
CA TYR A 826 13.97 30.03 12.70
C TYR A 826 15.49 30.10 12.69
N ALA A 827 16.19 28.97 12.89
CA ALA A 827 17.64 28.90 12.84
C ALA A 827 18.21 29.39 11.50
N GLY A 828 17.57 29.04 10.37
CA GLY A 828 17.99 29.50 9.05
C GLY A 828 17.70 30.98 8.77
N LEU A 829 16.49 31.44 9.14
CA LEU A 829 16.11 32.85 9.00
C LEU A 829 16.95 33.79 9.88
N LEU A 830 17.25 33.38 11.12
CA LEU A 830 18.08 34.18 12.04
C LEU A 830 19.54 34.25 11.55
N ALA A 831 20.05 33.19 10.91
CA ALA A 831 21.39 33.19 10.33
C ALA A 831 21.53 34.21 9.18
N SER A 832 20.55 34.26 8.27
CA SER A 832 20.53 35.22 7.17
C SER A 832 20.42 36.67 7.63
N GLN A 833 19.80 36.92 8.79
CA GLN A 833 19.67 38.24 9.40
C GLN A 833 20.93 38.67 10.15
N GLU A 834 21.66 37.73 10.78
CA GLU A 834 22.95 38.01 11.40
C GLU A 834 24.01 38.41 10.36
N GLU A 835 24.05 37.78 9.17
CA GLU A 835 24.91 38.20 8.05
C GLU A 835 24.60 39.63 7.58
N THR A 836 23.31 40.00 7.46
CA THR A 836 22.94 41.36 7.03
C THR A 836 23.31 42.42 8.07
N ILE A 837 23.40 42.05 9.35
CA ILE A 837 23.78 42.94 10.45
C ILE A 837 25.31 43.03 10.55
N GLU A 838 26.04 41.93 10.34
CA GLU A 838 27.52 41.91 10.31
C GLU A 838 28.08 42.62 9.08
N GLU A 839 27.49 42.45 7.89
CA GLU A 839 27.86 43.19 6.68
C GLU A 839 27.57 44.70 6.84
N ALA A 840 26.44 45.06 7.44
CA ALA A 840 26.12 46.45 7.75
C ALA A 840 27.05 47.05 8.82
N GLN A 841 27.51 46.26 9.80
CA GLN A 841 28.49 46.70 10.80
C GLN A 841 29.89 46.87 10.18
N GLU A 842 30.32 45.96 9.30
CA GLU A 842 31.59 46.12 8.57
C GLU A 842 31.58 47.31 7.62
N GLU A 843 30.46 47.63 6.96
CA GLU A 843 30.33 48.84 6.15
C GLU A 843 30.38 50.11 7.01
N THR A 844 29.71 50.13 8.18
CA THR A 844 29.81 51.27 9.10
C THR A 844 31.21 51.42 9.72
N ASP A 845 31.89 50.33 10.04
CA ASP A 845 33.26 50.38 10.57
C ASP A 845 34.26 50.82 9.48
N LYS A 846 34.04 50.44 8.21
CA LYS A 846 34.81 50.95 7.06
C LYS A 846 34.55 52.44 6.81
N GLU A 847 33.31 52.92 6.91
CA GLU A 847 32.99 54.35 6.81
C GLU A 847 33.62 55.17 7.95
N ILE A 848 33.60 54.67 9.18
CA ILE A 848 34.24 55.32 10.34
C ILE A 848 35.77 55.36 10.20
N GLN A 849 36.37 54.34 9.58
CA GLN A 849 37.81 54.29 9.30
C GLN A 849 38.19 55.26 8.16
N ILE A 850 37.36 55.36 7.12
CA ILE A 850 37.55 56.27 5.98
C ILE A 850 37.38 57.73 6.40
N ASP A 851 36.41 58.06 7.26
CA ASP A 851 36.24 59.43 7.79
C ASP A 851 37.39 59.86 8.71
N LYS A 852 38.02 58.93 9.43
CA LYS A 852 39.26 59.20 10.19
C LYS A 852 40.43 59.49 9.26
N ASP A 853 40.63 58.69 8.20
CA ASP A 853 41.73 58.87 7.25
C ASP A 853 41.56 60.10 6.33
N ILE A 854 40.33 60.58 6.11
CA ILE A 854 40.06 61.81 5.34
C ILE A 854 40.28 63.08 6.18
N SER A 855 40.06 63.01 7.50
CA SER A 855 40.28 64.14 8.40
C SER A 855 41.77 64.52 8.58
N ASP A 856 42.69 63.56 8.44
CA ASP A 856 44.14 63.78 8.57
C ASP A 856 44.85 64.18 7.26
N ASN A 857 44.19 64.06 6.09
CA ASN A 857 44.82 64.31 4.78
C ASN A 857 44.33 65.57 4.03
N GLN A 858 43.39 66.36 4.58
CA GLN A 858 42.93 67.62 3.96
C GLN A 858 43.67 68.88 4.47
N LEU A 859 44.98 68.78 4.68
CA LEU A 859 45.86 69.91 4.98
C LEU A 859 47.06 69.97 4.03
N SER A 860 46.84 69.78 2.73
CA SER A 860 47.78 70.29 1.71
C SER A 860 47.19 70.36 0.31
N THR A 861 47.55 71.44 -0.38
CA THR A 861 47.56 71.66 -1.84
C THR A 861 46.27 72.09 -2.57
N THR A 862 46.27 73.41 -2.78
CA THR A 862 45.60 74.29 -3.74
C THR A 862 45.71 73.91 -5.23
N VAL A 863 44.59 74.09 -5.94
CA VAL A 863 44.36 74.76 -7.25
C VAL A 863 45.16 74.28 -8.49
N GLU A 864 44.44 73.72 -9.47
CA GLU A 864 44.31 74.29 -10.83
C GLU A 864 43.23 73.58 -11.67
N THR A 865 42.29 74.38 -12.18
CA THR A 865 41.18 74.04 -13.08
C THR A 865 41.62 74.13 -14.54
N THR A 866 41.25 73.15 -15.37
CA THR A 866 40.98 73.37 -16.80
C THR A 866 39.78 72.53 -17.26
N ILE A 867 38.89 73.21 -17.97
CA ILE A 867 37.60 72.76 -18.53
C ILE A 867 37.82 72.50 -20.02
N SER A 868 37.26 71.42 -20.57
CA SER A 868 36.79 71.42 -21.96
C SER A 868 35.69 70.37 -22.15
N GLU A 869 34.52 70.90 -22.48
CA GLU A 869 33.30 70.24 -22.95
C GLU A 869 33.54 69.51 -24.30
N ASP A 870 32.79 68.44 -24.58
CA ASP A 870 31.89 68.46 -25.74
C ASP A 870 30.98 67.21 -25.79
N THR A 871 29.72 67.52 -26.05
CA THR A 871 28.57 66.65 -26.34
C THR A 871 28.56 66.22 -27.81
N ASP A 872 28.15 64.99 -28.13
CA ASP A 872 26.86 64.69 -28.80
C ASP A 872 26.78 63.31 -29.51
N ASN A 873 25.53 62.86 -29.61
CA ASN A 873 24.99 61.59 -30.10
C ASN A 873 25.34 61.16 -31.54
N SER A 874 25.38 59.83 -31.79
CA SER A 874 24.69 59.23 -32.95
C SER A 874 24.49 57.71 -32.83
N HIS A 875 23.25 57.26 -33.12
CA HIS A 875 22.89 55.89 -33.46
C HIS A 875 23.37 55.53 -34.88
N ILE A 876 23.68 54.25 -35.15
CA ILE A 876 23.12 53.42 -36.26
C ILE A 876 23.81 52.03 -36.35
N SER A 877 22.96 51.04 -36.62
CA SER A 877 23.12 49.61 -36.96
C SER A 877 24.41 49.12 -37.66
N ASN A 878 24.82 47.86 -37.39
CA ASN A 878 24.53 46.71 -38.27
C ASN A 878 25.05 45.32 -37.81
N LYS A 879 24.25 44.32 -38.18
CA LYS A 879 24.41 42.84 -38.16
C LYS A 879 25.75 42.27 -38.63
N ARG A 880 26.12 41.11 -38.05
CA ARG A 880 26.52 39.79 -38.63
C ARG A 880 27.46 39.09 -37.62
N LYS A 881 27.54 37.76 -37.41
CA LYS A 881 27.02 36.57 -38.09
C LYS A 881 27.22 35.38 -37.14
N ARG A 882 26.31 34.40 -37.23
CA ARG A 882 26.45 33.01 -36.73
C ARG A 882 27.77 32.36 -37.16
N LYS A 883 28.38 31.58 -36.24
CA LYS A 883 28.71 30.14 -36.37
C LYS A 883 29.56 29.71 -35.17
N SER A 884 28.97 28.92 -34.26
CA SER A 884 29.30 27.51 -34.00
C SER A 884 28.53 27.04 -32.78
#